data_AF-A0A1B2I4W1-F1
#
_entry.id   AF-A0A1B2I4W1-F1
#
_cell.length_a   1.000
_cell.length_b   1.000
_cell.length_c   1.000
_cell.angle_alpha   90.00
_cell.angle_beta   90.00
_cell.angle_gamma   90.00
#
_symmetry.space_group_name_H-M   'P 1'
#
loop_
_entity.id
_entity.type
_entity.pdbx_description
1 polymer ?
#
loop_
_entity_poly.entity_id
_entity_poly.type
_entity_poly.pdbx_seq_one_letter_code
_entity_poly.pdbx_strand_id
1 'polypeptide(L)'
;MRKLSYPLIFALFLLVVSARAEAALSINVLGGVIQNLSADCYSYIPNHQTALTEEFIGKVNPAVRERIGIAADGNARLVIRVQSPRPEDITLSANLPPGAALENIKRTALGSRLTVKTELVGAAGKYQGSAVLTAPEEWPGDDTQEFFPITVTASQGEESISKEIKIYRAPVVLVHGLWSDGETFGDINDEQTVAGALFANGTHHGYFEYPGDQGPSEVLPQSADIFCRAVENMIRDLRMKKIEATRVDLVGHSMGGLMARKFFLNRYYRNNQNYNQGAVRRIVMLATPNTGSGIASYVTEDVLWLHDDTIATSPDYREKMEQVFEIMGRAGMNVKGSAIKDLALNSSELRLLNDNLPAGLPLYRIAGDTGEALIMPGAVSKIIEGIIAPYTHEKIYNDIPALFDGYNNNGGRPRFEPEDSDCLVGLSSALWDGVMSRDKSEIIKGRQHMGMGADATVASRVAALLCGPVSAFEPIPLRSQLRFPEQSSPSAVKGNVGAMLSSLSDAEFTQKLGELESLLENRNTKAEGPVFGKLTGLSCYPESPVLISAGTTRRLSISGSYSTGKRKNVSHKKDGTKYEVADASVALVDEDGMLTALKPGRTTLTVKNGSISATADIFVIPFAVVAADDKVDPDNPPVDPADEINPDTPRGSSSSGCNTGAGLVLLLLPALAFIIKKS
;
A
#
# COMPACT_ATOMS: atom_id res chain seq x y z
N MET A 1 54.11 2.93 58.54
CA MET A 1 53.09 3.47 57.60
C MET A 1 52.10 2.35 57.32
N ARG A 2 50.83 2.54 57.71
CA ARG A 2 49.84 1.47 57.91
C ARG A 2 49.33 0.90 56.59
N LYS A 3 49.18 -0.43 56.58
CA LYS A 3 48.58 -1.26 55.53
C LYS A 3 47.23 -0.69 55.08
N LEU A 4 47.10 -0.27 53.82
CA LEU A 4 45.80 -0.09 53.19
C LEU A 4 45.08 -1.45 53.18
N SER A 5 43.84 -1.47 53.67
CA SER A 5 42.98 -2.65 53.68
C SER A 5 42.63 -3.07 52.24
N TYR A 6 42.74 -4.37 51.94
CA TYR A 6 42.33 -5.00 50.66
C TYR A 6 41.04 -4.46 50.03
N PRO A 7 39.94 -4.15 50.76
CA PRO A 7 38.75 -3.55 50.17
C PRO A 7 38.96 -2.14 49.58
N LEU A 8 39.91 -1.35 50.11
CA LEU A 8 40.23 -0.02 49.59
C LEU A 8 41.03 -0.13 48.29
N ILE A 9 41.93 -1.12 48.18
CA ILE A 9 42.68 -1.42 46.95
C ILE A 9 41.73 -1.99 45.90
N PHE A 10 40.79 -2.86 46.27
CA PHE A 10 39.79 -3.43 45.36
C PHE A 10 38.77 -2.38 44.89
N ALA A 11 38.35 -1.46 45.77
CA ALA A 11 37.52 -0.32 45.40
C ALA A 11 38.27 0.68 44.51
N LEU A 12 39.56 0.93 44.77
CA LEU A 12 40.42 1.76 43.91
C LEU A 12 40.70 1.07 42.56
N PHE A 13 40.83 -0.27 42.54
CA PHE A 13 40.99 -1.06 41.32
C PHE A 13 39.69 -1.10 40.53
N LEU A 14 38.52 -1.21 41.16
CA LEU A 14 37.21 -1.07 40.53
C LEU A 14 36.95 0.36 40.05
N LEU A 15 37.40 1.40 40.77
CA LEU A 15 37.34 2.80 40.34
C LEU A 15 38.30 3.08 39.18
N VAL A 16 39.49 2.49 39.17
CA VAL A 16 40.49 2.64 38.09
C VAL A 16 40.11 1.79 36.87
N VAL A 17 39.50 0.61 37.06
CA VAL A 17 38.93 -0.21 35.97
C VAL A 17 37.64 0.42 35.43
N SER A 18 36.84 1.07 36.29
CA SER A 18 35.67 1.87 35.87
C SER A 18 36.05 3.21 35.24
N ALA A 19 37.21 3.79 35.58
CA ALA A 19 37.74 5.02 34.97
C ALA A 19 38.62 4.77 33.74
N ARG A 20 39.02 3.51 33.48
CA ARG A 20 39.72 3.06 32.27
C ARG A 20 38.81 2.32 31.27
N ALA A 21 37.49 2.38 31.44
CA ALA A 21 36.62 2.26 30.28
C ALA A 21 36.67 3.61 29.54
N GLU A 22 37.80 3.91 28.87
CA GLU A 22 37.80 4.93 27.82
C GLU A 22 36.66 4.53 26.87
N ALA A 23 35.62 5.37 26.77
CA ALA A 23 34.40 5.02 26.07
C ALA A 23 34.73 4.73 24.61
N ALA A 24 34.81 3.44 24.24
CA ALA A 24 35.19 3.00 22.92
C ALA A 24 34.29 3.59 21.82
N LEU A 25 34.79 3.59 20.58
CA LEU A 25 33.97 3.88 19.39
C LEU A 25 32.64 3.13 19.46
N SER A 26 31.55 3.84 19.17
CA SER A 26 30.21 3.25 19.13
C SER A 26 29.46 3.72 17.90
N ILE A 27 28.64 2.83 17.32
CA ILE A 27 27.86 3.08 16.12
C ILE A 27 26.37 2.84 16.41
N ASN A 28 25.54 3.83 16.11
CA ASN A 28 24.08 3.71 16.14
C ASN A 28 23.51 3.96 14.74
N VAL A 29 22.52 3.16 14.37
CA VAL A 29 21.80 3.27 13.09
C VAL A 29 20.39 3.76 13.41
N LEU A 30 20.06 4.98 13.01
CA LEU A 30 18.87 5.69 13.47
C LEU A 30 17.93 6.01 12.31
N GLY A 31 16.65 5.64 12.43
CA GLY A 31 15.57 5.97 11.50
C GLY A 31 14.71 7.14 11.98
N GLY A 32 13.91 7.73 11.10
CA GLY A 32 12.97 8.82 11.44
C GLY A 32 13.59 10.14 11.93
N VAL A 33 14.93 10.25 11.91
CA VAL A 33 15.68 11.46 12.31
C VAL A 33 15.62 12.55 11.25
N ILE A 34 15.43 12.18 9.99
CA ILE A 34 15.29 13.12 8.88
C ILE A 34 13.80 13.24 8.57
N GLN A 35 13.32 14.47 8.37
CA GLN A 35 11.92 14.78 8.03
C GLN A 35 11.80 15.67 6.78
N ASN A 36 12.92 16.21 6.29
CA ASN A 36 12.95 16.95 5.03
C ASN A 36 14.35 16.91 4.41
N LEU A 37 14.44 17.12 3.09
CA LEU A 37 15.70 17.27 2.36
C LEU A 37 15.63 18.50 1.45
N SER A 38 16.66 19.34 1.50
CA SER A 38 16.90 20.43 0.56
C SER A 38 18.12 20.10 -0.29
N ALA A 39 18.43 20.92 -1.31
CA ALA A 39 19.65 20.74 -2.11
C ALA A 39 20.92 20.73 -1.23
N ASP A 40 20.91 21.48 -0.12
CA ASP A 40 22.12 21.80 0.63
C ASP A 40 22.22 21.10 1.99
N CYS A 41 21.15 20.46 2.49
CA CYS A 41 21.18 19.74 3.78
C CYS A 41 19.97 18.81 4.02
N TYR A 42 20.14 17.94 5.01
CA TYR A 42 19.05 17.24 5.70
C TYR A 42 18.44 18.10 6.81
N SER A 43 17.14 17.94 7.13
CA SER A 43 16.46 18.72 8.18
C SER A 43 15.42 17.91 8.97
N TYR A 44 15.01 18.45 10.13
CA TYR A 44 14.18 17.79 11.14
C TYR A 44 12.74 18.32 11.29
N ILE A 45 12.40 19.55 10.89
CA ILE A 45 11.08 20.18 11.18
C ILE A 45 10.39 20.70 9.91
N PRO A 46 9.03 20.61 9.82
CA PRO A 46 8.21 21.03 8.68
C PRO A 46 8.38 22.45 8.14
N ASN A 47 8.82 23.44 8.95
CA ASN A 47 8.59 24.85 8.58
C ASN A 47 9.77 25.66 8.09
N HIS A 48 11.03 25.43 8.50
CA HIS A 48 12.15 26.17 7.92
C HIS A 48 13.47 25.42 8.10
N GLN A 49 14.16 25.18 6.96
CA GLN A 49 15.61 25.21 6.64
C GLN A 49 16.70 24.91 7.70
N THR A 50 16.38 24.45 8.90
CA THR A 50 17.36 24.23 9.96
C THR A 50 18.08 22.94 9.66
N ALA A 51 19.30 23.04 9.17
CA ALA A 51 20.13 21.90 8.82
C ALA A 51 20.31 20.98 10.05
N LEU A 52 20.32 19.68 9.80
CA LEU A 52 20.64 18.67 10.79
C LEU A 52 22.05 18.92 11.34
N THR A 53 22.20 18.93 12.67
CA THR A 53 23.48 19.15 13.37
C THR A 53 23.87 17.95 14.21
N GLU A 54 25.16 17.81 14.53
CA GLU A 54 25.63 16.74 15.43
C GLU A 54 25.05 16.89 16.83
N GLU A 55 24.87 18.12 17.33
CA GLU A 55 24.21 18.37 18.62
C GLU A 55 22.78 17.81 18.64
N PHE A 56 22.01 18.05 17.58
CA PHE A 56 20.66 17.53 17.45
C PHE A 56 20.65 15.99 17.40
N ILE A 57 21.48 15.39 16.55
CA ILE A 57 21.63 13.94 16.44
C ILE A 57 22.07 13.31 17.79
N GLY A 58 22.87 14.03 18.56
CA GLY A 58 23.33 13.64 19.89
C GLY A 58 22.20 13.54 20.92
N LYS A 59 21.13 14.33 20.77
CA LYS A 59 19.92 14.27 21.63
C LYS A 59 18.98 13.11 21.28
N VAL A 60 19.12 12.49 20.10
CA VAL A 60 18.25 11.37 19.67
C VAL A 60 18.53 10.13 20.52
N ASN A 61 17.48 9.56 21.11
CA ASN A 61 17.56 8.32 21.90
C ASN A 61 17.62 7.08 20.98
N PRO A 62 18.73 6.31 20.96
CA PRO A 62 18.85 5.12 20.13
C PRO A 62 17.85 4.04 20.47
N ALA A 63 17.48 3.85 21.74
CA ALA A 63 16.54 2.79 22.13
C ALA A 63 15.18 2.92 21.43
N VAL A 64 14.82 4.14 21.04
CA VAL A 64 13.58 4.45 20.33
C VAL A 64 13.80 4.33 18.82
N ARG A 65 14.80 5.04 18.30
CA ARG A 65 15.01 5.25 16.86
C ARG A 65 15.94 4.23 16.19
N GLU A 66 16.47 3.24 16.91
CA GLU A 66 17.33 2.22 16.30
C GLU A 66 16.61 1.52 15.14
N ARG A 67 17.39 1.19 14.10
CA ARG A 67 16.96 0.41 12.95
C ARG A 67 17.97 -0.70 12.68
N ILE A 68 17.46 -1.85 12.25
CA ILE A 68 18.25 -2.99 11.81
C ILE A 68 18.39 -3.04 10.28
N GLY A 69 17.55 -2.27 9.57
CA GLY A 69 17.51 -2.30 8.11
C GLY A 69 16.79 -1.12 7.47
N ILE A 70 16.75 -1.15 6.15
CA ILE A 70 16.17 -0.14 5.27
C ILE A 70 15.52 -0.79 4.05
N ALA A 71 14.41 -0.26 3.56
CA ALA A 71 13.77 -0.73 2.33
C ALA A 71 14.47 -0.15 1.08
N ALA A 72 14.60 -0.95 0.03
CA ALA A 72 15.07 -0.56 -1.30
C ALA A 72 13.98 0.24 -2.04
N ASP A 73 13.60 1.39 -1.49
CA ASP A 73 12.52 2.25 -1.98
C ASP A 73 13.05 3.53 -2.66
N GLY A 74 14.37 3.64 -2.82
CA GLY A 74 15.11 4.77 -3.40
C GLY A 74 15.07 6.07 -2.58
N ASN A 75 14.34 6.11 -1.47
CA ASN A 75 14.01 7.35 -0.77
C ASN A 75 14.33 7.31 0.72
N ALA A 76 14.20 6.16 1.38
CA ALA A 76 14.49 5.99 2.80
C ALA A 76 15.94 6.38 3.14
N ARG A 77 16.13 6.83 4.39
CA ARG A 77 17.39 7.35 4.90
C ARG A 77 17.62 6.86 6.33
N LEU A 78 18.85 6.45 6.63
CA LEU A 78 19.29 6.11 7.98
C LEU A 78 20.44 7.02 8.40
N VAL A 79 20.37 7.59 9.60
CA VAL A 79 21.50 8.32 10.19
C VAL A 79 22.43 7.32 10.86
N ILE A 80 23.66 7.23 10.36
CA ILE A 80 24.76 6.49 10.95
C ILE A 80 25.49 7.44 11.90
N ARG A 81 25.22 7.31 13.19
CA ARG A 81 25.84 8.12 14.24
C ARG A 81 27.02 7.38 14.83
N VAL A 82 28.21 7.98 14.80
CA VAL A 82 29.40 7.43 15.46
C VAL A 82 29.83 8.34 16.59
N GLN A 83 29.98 7.78 17.79
CA GLN A 83 30.54 8.51 18.95
C GLN A 83 31.91 7.95 19.32
N SER A 84 32.81 8.86 19.67
CA SER A 84 34.21 8.60 19.98
C SER A 84 34.64 9.41 21.22
N PRO A 85 35.63 8.94 22.00
CA PRO A 85 36.26 9.74 23.04
C PRO A 85 37.29 10.74 22.47
N ARG A 86 37.58 10.70 21.17
CA ARG A 86 38.67 11.45 20.53
C ARG A 86 38.19 12.47 19.49
N PRO A 87 38.86 13.64 19.38
CA PRO A 87 38.49 14.74 18.47
C PRO A 87 38.86 14.52 17.00
N GLU A 88 39.52 13.41 16.65
CA GLU A 88 39.93 13.20 15.26
C GLU A 88 38.71 12.95 14.35
N ASP A 89 38.86 13.19 13.06
CA ASP A 89 37.82 12.86 12.08
C ASP A 89 37.59 11.35 12.00
N ILE A 90 36.35 10.94 11.76
CA ILE A 90 35.96 9.54 11.64
C ILE A 90 35.83 9.21 10.17
N THR A 91 36.39 8.07 9.75
CA THR A 91 36.16 7.55 8.40
C THR A 91 35.15 6.43 8.43
N LEU A 92 34.05 6.60 7.71
CA LEU A 92 33.03 5.60 7.46
C LEU A 92 33.30 4.93 6.11
N SER A 93 33.17 3.61 6.06
CA SER A 93 33.19 2.84 4.81
C SER A 93 32.15 1.73 4.84
N ALA A 94 31.52 1.45 3.70
CA ALA A 94 30.51 0.42 3.57
C ALA A 94 30.57 -0.31 2.22
N ASN A 95 30.24 -1.59 2.21
CA ASN A 95 30.03 -2.38 0.99
C ASN A 95 28.61 -2.13 0.44
N LEU A 96 28.45 -1.02 -0.27
CA LEU A 96 27.16 -0.57 -0.76
C LEU A 96 26.84 -1.14 -2.16
N PRO A 97 25.58 -1.55 -2.42
CA PRO A 97 25.13 -1.88 -3.77
C PRO A 97 24.95 -0.61 -4.63
N PRO A 98 24.79 -0.76 -5.97
CA PRO A 98 24.43 0.36 -6.84
C PRO A 98 23.19 1.12 -6.35
N GLY A 99 23.23 2.45 -6.42
CA GLY A 99 22.15 3.32 -5.97
C GLY A 99 22.13 3.65 -4.47
N ALA A 100 22.85 2.89 -3.62
CA ALA A 100 23.04 3.23 -2.21
C ALA A 100 24.31 4.07 -2.01
N ALA A 101 24.30 4.99 -1.05
CA ALA A 101 25.45 5.85 -0.73
C ALA A 101 25.51 6.19 0.77
N LEU A 102 26.71 6.45 1.29
CA LEU A 102 26.90 7.29 2.47
C LEU A 102 27.04 8.73 2.02
N GLU A 103 26.26 9.63 2.57
CA GLU A 103 26.26 11.06 2.30
C GLU A 103 26.53 11.81 3.61
N ASN A 104 27.33 12.88 3.59
CA ASN A 104 27.49 13.67 4.81
C ASN A 104 26.19 14.45 5.13
N ILE A 105 26.00 14.86 6.39
CA ILE A 105 24.77 15.55 6.82
C ILE A 105 24.49 16.87 6.07
N LYS A 106 25.54 17.46 5.48
CA LYS A 106 25.49 18.68 4.65
C LYS A 106 25.36 18.40 3.14
N ARG A 107 25.23 17.15 2.71
CA ARG A 107 25.01 16.77 1.30
C ARG A 107 26.08 17.27 0.31
N THR A 108 27.28 17.55 0.78
CA THR A 108 28.41 18.03 -0.03
C THR A 108 29.35 16.92 -0.49
N ALA A 109 29.21 15.71 0.06
CA ALA A 109 30.04 14.56 -0.29
C ALA A 109 29.24 13.26 -0.15
N LEU A 110 29.36 12.37 -1.13
CA LEU A 110 28.75 11.05 -1.12
C LEU A 110 29.70 9.96 -1.64
N GLY A 111 29.46 8.72 -1.23
CA GLY A 111 30.18 7.55 -1.74
C GLY A 111 30.08 6.34 -0.81
N SER A 112 30.86 5.30 -1.09
CA SER A 112 30.99 4.13 -0.22
C SER A 112 32.00 4.34 0.92
N ARG A 113 32.81 5.40 0.86
CA ARG A 113 33.75 5.81 1.90
C ARG A 113 33.70 7.32 2.07
N LEU A 114 33.59 7.78 3.30
CA LEU A 114 33.44 9.19 3.65
C LEU A 114 34.16 9.49 4.96
N THR A 115 34.93 10.58 4.99
CA THR A 115 35.48 11.12 6.24
C THR A 115 34.56 12.24 6.74
N VAL A 116 34.08 12.09 7.97
CA VAL A 116 33.21 13.06 8.64
C VAL A 116 33.96 13.74 9.78
N LYS A 117 33.79 15.05 9.88
CA LYS A 117 34.37 15.82 10.99
C LYS A 117 33.64 15.48 12.27
N THR A 118 34.38 15.41 13.37
CA THR A 118 33.76 15.20 14.68
C THR A 118 33.50 16.53 15.39
N GLU A 119 32.38 16.59 16.11
CA GLU A 119 31.98 17.73 16.93
C GLU A 119 31.79 17.27 18.38
N LEU A 120 32.09 18.13 19.35
CA LEU A 120 31.87 17.84 20.76
C LEU A 120 30.37 17.92 21.06
N VAL A 121 29.78 16.83 21.57
CA VAL A 121 28.34 16.75 21.85
C VAL A 121 28.06 16.28 23.28
N GLY A 122 27.05 16.90 23.91
CA GLY A 122 26.57 16.56 25.26
C GLY A 122 27.49 17.00 26.41
N ALA A 123 26.98 16.94 27.64
CA ALA A 123 27.69 17.40 28.84
C ALA A 123 28.88 16.51 29.27
N ALA A 124 28.97 15.29 28.73
CA ALA A 124 30.00 14.29 29.07
C ALA A 124 31.24 14.30 28.15
N GLY A 125 31.34 15.24 27.19
CA GLY A 125 32.55 15.45 26.41
C GLY A 125 32.88 14.37 25.37
N LYS A 126 31.87 13.77 24.72
CA LYS A 126 32.09 12.82 23.60
C LYS A 126 32.14 13.57 22.27
N TYR A 127 33.00 13.11 21.38
CA TYR A 127 33.06 13.57 19.99
C TYR A 127 32.14 12.72 19.12
N GLN A 128 31.46 13.34 18.17
CA GLN A 128 30.50 12.66 17.30
C GLN A 128 30.66 13.10 15.85
N GLY A 129 30.59 12.14 14.94
CA GLY A 129 30.47 12.39 13.51
C GLY A 129 29.41 11.47 12.91
N SER A 130 28.58 12.03 12.04
CA SER A 130 27.45 11.33 11.45
C SER A 130 27.44 11.39 9.93
N ALA A 131 26.92 10.33 9.32
CA ALA A 131 26.60 10.29 7.89
C ALA A 131 25.18 9.74 7.69
N VAL A 132 24.64 9.92 6.50
CA VAL A 132 23.33 9.43 6.09
C VAL A 132 23.53 8.31 5.07
N LEU A 133 23.02 7.13 5.37
CA LEU A 133 22.89 6.04 4.42
C LEU A 133 21.61 6.24 3.60
N THR A 134 21.75 6.25 2.26
CA THR A 134 20.64 6.35 1.32
C THR A 134 20.23 4.98 0.81
N ALA A 135 18.92 4.69 0.80
CA ALA A 135 18.38 3.47 0.23
C ALA A 135 18.67 3.37 -1.28
N PRO A 136 19.02 2.18 -1.80
CA PRO A 136 19.02 1.96 -3.24
C PRO A 136 17.58 1.98 -3.78
N GLU A 137 17.46 2.27 -5.07
CA GLU A 137 16.19 2.15 -5.77
C GLU A 137 15.90 0.69 -6.12
N GLU A 138 16.86 -0.04 -6.68
CA GLU A 138 16.70 -1.43 -7.09
C GLU A 138 16.98 -2.40 -5.93
N TRP A 139 16.30 -3.56 -5.94
CA TRP A 139 16.63 -4.65 -5.04
C TRP A 139 18.01 -5.24 -5.40
N PRO A 140 18.99 -5.25 -4.48
CA PRO A 140 20.36 -5.63 -4.82
C PRO A 140 20.66 -7.14 -4.71
N GLY A 141 19.75 -7.93 -4.15
CA GLY A 141 19.94 -9.36 -3.93
C GLY A 141 19.33 -10.23 -5.03
N ASP A 142 19.35 -11.55 -4.82
CA ASP A 142 18.57 -12.48 -5.64
C ASP A 142 17.14 -12.66 -5.10
N ASP A 143 16.29 -13.37 -5.85
CA ASP A 143 14.87 -13.60 -5.50
C ASP A 143 14.64 -14.55 -4.32
N THR A 144 15.69 -15.26 -3.87
CA THR A 144 15.60 -16.22 -2.75
C THR A 144 15.98 -15.60 -1.40
N GLN A 145 16.69 -14.47 -1.43
CA GLN A 145 17.11 -13.75 -0.24
C GLN A 145 15.97 -12.93 0.35
N GLU A 146 15.70 -13.08 1.65
CA GLU A 146 14.76 -12.22 2.39
C GLU A 146 15.29 -10.78 2.55
N PHE A 147 16.60 -10.65 2.77
CA PHE A 147 17.30 -9.37 2.92
C PHE A 147 18.71 -9.43 2.31
N PHE A 148 19.25 -8.29 1.87
CA PHE A 148 20.63 -8.15 1.39
C PHE A 148 21.49 -7.45 2.46
N PRO A 149 22.55 -8.08 2.99
CA PRO A 149 23.35 -7.51 4.07
C PRO A 149 24.39 -6.51 3.55
N ILE A 150 24.50 -5.36 4.22
CA ILE A 150 25.63 -4.43 4.10
C ILE A 150 26.27 -4.20 5.47
N THR A 151 27.54 -3.84 5.48
CA THR A 151 28.32 -3.59 6.70
C THR A 151 28.90 -2.19 6.64
N VAL A 152 28.51 -1.36 7.60
CA VAL A 152 29.12 -0.03 7.79
C VAL A 152 30.21 -0.14 8.84
N THR A 153 31.41 0.30 8.48
CA THR A 153 32.58 0.31 9.36
C THR A 153 33.00 1.74 9.63
N ALA A 154 33.11 2.10 10.91
CA ALA A 154 33.71 3.35 11.37
C ALA A 154 35.13 3.09 11.83
N SER A 155 36.08 3.88 11.35
CA SER A 155 37.50 3.79 11.71
C SER A 155 38.04 5.15 12.14
N GLN A 156 38.85 5.17 13.19
CA GLN A 156 39.54 6.37 13.70
C GLN A 156 40.91 5.96 14.24
N GLY A 157 41.99 6.28 13.52
CA GLY A 157 43.31 5.71 13.81
C GLY A 157 43.33 4.20 13.56
N GLU A 158 43.85 3.42 14.51
CA GLU A 158 43.90 1.95 14.44
C GLU A 158 42.60 1.26 14.92
N GLU A 159 41.71 1.99 15.59
CA GLU A 159 40.44 1.43 16.07
C GLU A 159 39.38 1.43 14.97
N SER A 160 38.58 0.35 14.93
CA SER A 160 37.41 0.28 14.07
C SER A 160 36.27 -0.52 14.72
N ILE A 161 35.04 -0.19 14.33
CA ILE A 161 33.83 -0.91 14.71
C ILE A 161 32.91 -1.03 13.49
N SER A 162 32.25 -2.18 13.35
CA SER A 162 31.35 -2.46 12.23
C SER A 162 29.93 -2.77 12.73
N LYS A 163 28.93 -2.41 11.93
CA LYS A 163 27.53 -2.76 12.14
C LYS A 163 26.93 -3.25 10.82
N GLU A 164 26.25 -4.40 10.87
CA GLU A 164 25.45 -4.89 9.76
C GLU A 164 24.13 -4.12 9.69
N ILE A 165 23.71 -3.78 8.47
CA ILE A 165 22.43 -3.20 8.14
C ILE A 165 21.83 -4.04 7.01
N LYS A 166 20.55 -4.38 7.12
CA LYS A 166 19.84 -5.21 6.16
C LYS A 166 19.05 -4.37 5.18
N ILE A 167 19.18 -4.63 3.88
CA ILE A 167 18.32 -4.03 2.85
C ILE A 167 17.17 -5.00 2.57
N TYR A 168 15.94 -4.50 2.60
CA TYR A 168 14.71 -5.25 2.32
C TYR A 168 14.07 -4.76 1.01
N ARG A 169 13.21 -5.56 0.39
CA ARG A 169 12.41 -5.11 -0.76
C ARG A 169 11.48 -3.95 -0.36
N ALA A 170 11.16 -3.08 -1.31
CA ALA A 170 10.13 -2.07 -1.09
C ALA A 170 8.80 -2.76 -0.80
N PRO A 171 8.02 -2.26 0.18
CA PRO A 171 6.72 -2.85 0.47
C PRO A 171 5.70 -2.62 -0.64
N VAL A 172 4.72 -3.51 -0.75
CA VAL A 172 3.71 -3.50 -1.82
C VAL A 172 2.30 -3.38 -1.27
N VAL A 173 1.46 -2.55 -1.87
CA VAL A 173 0.01 -2.54 -1.60
C VAL A 173 -0.73 -3.06 -2.83
N LEU A 174 -1.49 -4.14 -2.63
CA LEU A 174 -2.35 -4.78 -3.62
C LEU A 174 -3.74 -4.14 -3.55
N VAL A 175 -4.27 -3.73 -4.70
CA VAL A 175 -5.51 -2.96 -4.79
C VAL A 175 -6.51 -3.68 -5.69
N HIS A 176 -7.56 -4.23 -5.09
CA HIS A 176 -8.56 -5.02 -5.81
C HIS A 176 -9.49 -4.16 -6.68
N GLY A 177 -10.27 -4.80 -7.55
CA GLY A 177 -11.23 -4.15 -8.44
C GLY A 177 -12.69 -4.32 -8.02
N LEU A 178 -13.59 -4.08 -8.99
CA LEU A 178 -15.04 -4.12 -8.83
C LEU A 178 -15.53 -5.49 -8.30
N TRP A 179 -16.42 -5.47 -7.31
CA TRP A 179 -17.04 -6.66 -6.67
C TRP A 179 -16.06 -7.72 -6.13
N SER A 180 -14.84 -7.31 -5.82
CA SER A 180 -13.79 -8.20 -5.37
C SER A 180 -13.21 -7.74 -4.03
N ASP A 181 -12.21 -8.48 -3.56
CA ASP A 181 -11.39 -8.17 -2.40
C ASP A 181 -9.93 -8.60 -2.68
N GLY A 182 -9.09 -8.66 -1.64
CA GLY A 182 -7.70 -9.12 -1.76
C GLY A 182 -7.49 -10.49 -2.42
N GLU A 183 -8.48 -11.39 -2.44
CA GLU A 183 -8.36 -12.72 -3.06
C GLU A 183 -8.17 -12.69 -4.57
N THR A 184 -8.45 -11.57 -5.25
CA THR A 184 -8.18 -11.43 -6.70
C THR A 184 -6.69 -11.65 -7.05
N PHE A 185 -5.80 -11.46 -6.07
CA PHE A 185 -4.36 -11.68 -6.19
C PHE A 185 -3.90 -13.09 -5.83
N GLY A 186 -4.85 -14.00 -5.56
CA GLY A 186 -4.65 -15.42 -5.30
C GLY A 186 -4.18 -15.79 -3.89
N ASP A 187 -3.97 -17.09 -3.65
CA ASP A 187 -3.55 -17.62 -2.35
C ASP A 187 -2.10 -17.24 -2.04
N ILE A 188 -1.86 -16.59 -0.90
CA ILE A 188 -0.53 -16.22 -0.40
C ILE A 188 0.44 -17.41 -0.26
N ASN A 189 -0.06 -18.65 -0.21
CA ASN A 189 0.75 -19.87 -0.13
C ASN A 189 0.99 -20.53 -1.51
N ASP A 190 0.43 -19.97 -2.58
CA ASP A 190 0.64 -20.42 -3.94
C ASP A 190 1.53 -19.42 -4.69
N GLU A 191 2.79 -19.80 -4.90
CA GLU A 191 3.82 -18.98 -5.57
C GLU A 191 3.47 -18.65 -7.03
N GLN A 192 2.46 -19.31 -7.62
CA GLN A 192 1.94 -19.00 -8.95
C GLN A 192 1.00 -17.79 -8.95
N THR A 193 0.63 -17.28 -7.78
CA THR A 193 -0.24 -16.11 -7.65
C THR A 193 0.56 -14.87 -7.30
N VAL A 194 0.04 -13.68 -7.59
CA VAL A 194 0.74 -12.42 -7.29
C VAL A 194 1.02 -12.31 -5.79
N ALA A 195 0.03 -12.60 -4.94
CA ALA A 195 0.22 -12.56 -3.49
C ALA A 195 1.28 -13.58 -3.02
N GLY A 196 1.22 -14.81 -3.54
CA GLY A 196 2.17 -15.86 -3.14
C GLY A 196 3.58 -15.65 -3.67
N ALA A 197 3.75 -15.14 -4.89
CA ALA A 197 5.07 -14.80 -5.44
C ALA A 197 5.76 -13.69 -4.63
N LEU A 198 5.00 -12.66 -4.22
CA LEU A 198 5.49 -11.61 -3.33
C LEU A 198 5.80 -12.14 -1.92
N PHE A 199 5.00 -13.06 -1.40
CA PHE A 199 5.29 -13.70 -0.13
C PHE A 199 6.57 -14.54 -0.18
N ALA A 200 6.72 -15.36 -1.22
CA ALA A 200 7.82 -16.30 -1.39
C ALA A 200 9.18 -15.62 -1.53
N ASN A 201 9.24 -14.46 -2.20
CA ASN A 201 10.47 -13.66 -2.29
C ASN A 201 10.68 -12.73 -1.08
N GLY A 202 9.89 -12.86 -0.01
CA GLY A 202 10.05 -12.05 1.21
C GLY A 202 9.57 -10.60 1.08
N THR A 203 8.77 -10.26 0.07
CA THR A 203 8.18 -8.93 -0.03
C THR A 203 7.07 -8.73 1.00
N HIS A 204 7.24 -7.71 1.84
CA HIS A 204 6.18 -7.22 2.70
C HIS A 204 5.07 -6.60 1.85
N HIS A 205 3.87 -7.19 1.89
CA HIS A 205 2.74 -6.73 1.12
C HIS A 205 1.45 -6.75 1.94
N GLY A 206 0.43 -6.09 1.43
CA GLY A 206 -0.89 -6.04 2.06
C GLY A 206 -1.93 -5.55 1.10
N TYR A 207 -3.18 -5.57 1.54
CA TYR A 207 -4.34 -5.28 0.70
C TYR A 207 -4.93 -3.93 1.07
N PHE A 208 -5.28 -3.12 0.07
CA PHE A 208 -6.23 -2.03 0.24
C PHE A 208 -7.64 -2.58 0.00
N GLU A 209 -8.39 -2.67 1.09
CA GLU A 209 -9.75 -3.19 1.08
C GLU A 209 -10.75 -2.03 1.16
N TYR A 210 -11.71 -2.03 0.24
CA TYR A 210 -12.76 -1.02 0.13
C TYR A 210 -14.05 -1.64 -0.41
N PRO A 211 -15.22 -1.00 -0.25
CA PRO A 211 -16.45 -1.50 -0.86
C PRO A 211 -16.28 -1.59 -2.38
N GLY A 212 -16.26 -2.81 -2.91
CA GLY A 212 -15.91 -3.06 -4.31
C GLY A 212 -16.93 -2.51 -5.32
N ASP A 213 -18.11 -2.05 -4.89
CA ASP A 213 -19.12 -1.39 -5.70
C ASP A 213 -18.97 0.14 -5.74
N GLN A 214 -18.10 0.71 -4.91
CA GLN A 214 -17.76 2.12 -4.91
C GLN A 214 -16.55 2.38 -5.82
N GLY A 215 -16.74 3.28 -6.79
CA GLY A 215 -15.71 3.67 -7.73
C GLY A 215 -14.87 4.86 -7.27
N PRO A 216 -13.96 5.36 -8.12
CA PRO A 216 -13.12 6.49 -7.78
C PRO A 216 -13.92 7.73 -7.35
N SER A 217 -15.12 7.95 -7.88
CA SER A 217 -15.93 9.13 -7.54
C SER A 217 -16.54 9.10 -6.14
N GLU A 218 -16.73 7.91 -5.53
CA GLU A 218 -17.37 7.77 -4.21
C GLU A 218 -16.37 7.43 -3.10
N VAL A 219 -15.46 6.48 -3.33
CA VAL A 219 -14.48 6.02 -2.32
C VAL A 219 -13.61 7.17 -1.85
N LEU A 220 -13.37 8.18 -2.67
CA LEU A 220 -12.29 9.13 -2.43
C LEU A 220 -12.72 10.50 -1.90
N PRO A 221 -13.89 11.07 -2.24
CA PRO A 221 -14.43 12.21 -1.50
C PRO A 221 -14.72 11.90 -0.02
N GLN A 222 -15.08 10.65 0.31
CA GLN A 222 -15.35 10.22 1.70
C GLN A 222 -14.14 9.54 2.36
N SER A 223 -13.14 9.08 1.59
CA SER A 223 -12.08 8.21 2.13
C SER A 223 -10.76 8.17 1.35
N ALA A 224 -10.31 9.29 0.76
CA ALA A 224 -8.89 9.44 0.40
C ALA A 224 -7.97 9.17 1.61
N ASP A 225 -8.46 9.45 2.83
CA ASP A 225 -7.83 9.08 4.10
C ASP A 225 -7.69 7.56 4.32
N ILE A 226 -8.62 6.72 3.84
CA ILE A 226 -8.55 5.26 4.07
C ILE A 226 -7.44 4.65 3.21
N PHE A 227 -7.31 5.06 1.95
CA PHE A 227 -6.19 4.61 1.11
C PHE A 227 -4.84 5.10 1.65
N CYS A 228 -4.75 6.35 2.10
CA CYS A 228 -3.56 6.87 2.79
C CYS A 228 -3.18 6.01 3.99
N ARG A 229 -4.16 5.66 4.82
CA ARG A 229 -3.92 4.82 5.99
C ARG A 229 -3.41 3.43 5.61
N ALA A 230 -3.87 2.83 4.50
CA ALA A 230 -3.35 1.55 4.05
C ALA A 230 -1.86 1.63 3.67
N VAL A 231 -1.46 2.68 2.93
CA VAL A 231 -0.06 2.95 2.59
C VAL A 231 0.77 3.25 3.84
N GLU A 232 0.25 4.08 4.77
CA GLU A 232 0.94 4.41 6.03
C GLU A 232 1.08 3.19 6.95
N ASN A 233 0.04 2.36 7.08
CA ASN A 233 0.09 1.15 7.89
C ASN A 233 1.23 0.23 7.39
N MET A 234 1.41 0.13 6.07
CA MET A 234 2.51 -0.65 5.48
C MET A 234 3.90 -0.11 5.84
N ILE A 235 4.10 1.20 5.76
CA ILE A 235 5.36 1.85 6.15
C ILE A 235 5.60 1.68 7.67
N ARG A 236 4.55 1.82 8.48
CA ARG A 236 4.63 1.67 9.94
C ARG A 236 4.93 0.23 10.37
N ASP A 237 4.37 -0.77 9.68
CA ASP A 237 4.68 -2.17 9.93
C ASP A 237 6.19 -2.44 9.81
N LEU A 238 6.82 -1.96 8.73
CA LEU A 238 8.26 -2.08 8.54
C LEU A 238 9.04 -1.37 9.64
N ARG A 239 8.66 -0.13 9.98
CA ARG A 239 9.35 0.65 11.03
C ARG A 239 9.26 -0.01 12.40
N MET A 240 8.15 -0.68 12.72
CA MET A 240 8.05 -1.49 13.94
C MET A 240 8.96 -2.72 13.92
N LYS A 241 9.12 -3.35 12.75
CA LYS A 241 10.15 -4.37 12.51
C LYS A 241 11.57 -3.79 12.46
N LYS A 242 11.74 -2.50 12.82
CA LYS A 242 13.00 -1.75 12.83
C LYS A 242 13.63 -1.63 11.44
N ILE A 243 12.80 -1.63 10.39
CA ILE A 243 13.18 -1.43 8.99
C ILE A 243 12.70 -0.06 8.55
N GLU A 244 13.61 0.82 8.12
CA GLU A 244 13.22 2.15 7.67
C GLU A 244 12.67 2.11 6.24
N ALA A 245 11.49 2.68 6.03
CA ALA A 245 10.83 2.78 4.73
C ALA A 245 10.09 4.11 4.62
N THR A 246 9.89 4.58 3.39
CA THR A 246 9.22 5.86 3.10
C THR A 246 8.29 5.78 1.89
N ARG A 247 8.40 4.73 1.07
CA ARG A 247 7.54 4.52 -0.10
C ARG A 247 7.07 3.08 -0.24
N VAL A 248 5.96 2.92 -0.93
CA VAL A 248 5.41 1.63 -1.36
C VAL A 248 5.39 1.55 -2.90
N ASP A 249 5.33 0.32 -3.42
CA ASP A 249 4.89 0.03 -4.78
C ASP A 249 3.40 -0.38 -4.76
N LEU A 250 2.66 -0.08 -5.83
CA LEU A 250 1.24 -0.45 -5.94
C LEU A 250 1.03 -1.48 -7.06
N VAL A 251 0.17 -2.47 -6.82
CA VAL A 251 -0.34 -3.36 -7.86
C VAL A 251 -1.86 -3.28 -7.86
N GLY A 252 -2.43 -2.71 -8.92
CA GLY A 252 -3.87 -2.55 -9.05
C GLY A 252 -4.45 -3.49 -10.10
N HIS A 253 -5.47 -4.27 -9.74
CA HIS A 253 -6.23 -5.08 -10.70
C HIS A 253 -7.52 -4.37 -11.08
N SER A 254 -7.85 -4.34 -12.38
CA SER A 254 -9.08 -3.73 -12.88
C SER A 254 -9.23 -2.30 -12.36
N MET A 255 -10.40 -1.93 -11.83
CA MET A 255 -10.67 -0.64 -11.16
C MET A 255 -9.64 -0.27 -10.08
N GLY A 256 -8.98 -1.24 -9.44
CA GLY A 256 -7.97 -0.99 -8.41
C GLY A 256 -6.75 -0.20 -8.92
N GLY A 257 -6.41 -0.32 -10.20
CA GLY A 257 -5.38 0.53 -10.81
C GLY A 257 -5.81 2.00 -10.94
N LEU A 258 -7.11 2.27 -11.09
CA LEU A 258 -7.66 3.63 -11.06
C LEU A 258 -7.68 4.19 -9.63
N MET A 259 -7.97 3.35 -8.62
CA MET A 259 -7.85 3.73 -7.21
C MET A 259 -6.41 4.15 -6.88
N ALA A 260 -5.44 3.34 -7.32
CA ALA A 260 -4.01 3.61 -7.16
C ALA A 260 -3.60 4.94 -7.83
N ARG A 261 -4.11 5.22 -9.03
CA ARG A 261 -3.88 6.49 -9.74
C ARG A 261 -4.47 7.69 -9.00
N LYS A 262 -5.68 7.57 -8.44
CA LYS A 262 -6.33 8.69 -7.75
C LYS A 262 -5.62 9.09 -6.46
N PHE A 263 -4.89 8.17 -5.81
CA PHE A 263 -4.11 8.46 -4.61
C PHE A 263 -3.14 9.63 -4.77
N PHE A 264 -2.57 9.80 -5.96
CA PHE A 264 -1.59 10.86 -6.26
C PHE A 264 -2.17 12.27 -6.16
N LEU A 265 -3.49 12.39 -6.26
CA LEU A 265 -4.19 13.66 -6.12
C LEU A 265 -4.38 14.06 -4.64
N ASN A 266 -4.03 13.18 -3.71
CA ASN A 266 -4.17 13.43 -2.28
C ASN A 266 -2.96 14.20 -1.74
N ARG A 267 -3.23 15.21 -0.89
CA ARG A 267 -2.21 15.95 -0.14
C ARG A 267 -1.25 15.09 0.68
N TYR A 268 -1.63 13.90 1.14
CA TYR A 268 -0.77 13.01 1.92
C TYR A 268 0.20 12.17 1.07
N TYR A 269 0.03 12.17 -0.26
CA TYR A 269 0.99 11.56 -1.16
C TYR A 269 2.39 12.13 -0.87
N ARG A 270 2.52 13.45 -0.72
CA ARG A 270 3.76 14.13 -0.32
C ARG A 270 3.64 14.62 1.11
N ASN A 271 4.52 14.16 1.98
CA ASN A 271 4.57 14.61 3.36
C ASN A 271 5.99 14.49 3.90
N ASN A 272 6.24 15.02 5.10
CA ASN A 272 7.58 15.05 5.69
C ASN A 272 8.16 13.66 5.97
N GLN A 273 7.33 12.64 6.24
CA GLN A 273 7.80 11.28 6.43
C GLN A 273 8.37 10.64 5.15
N ASN A 274 8.06 11.21 3.98
CA ASN A 274 8.64 10.84 2.70
C ASN A 274 9.46 11.98 2.07
N TYR A 275 9.87 12.96 2.88
CA TYR A 275 10.67 14.13 2.47
C TYR A 275 10.00 14.96 1.36
N ASN A 276 8.67 14.95 1.33
CA ASN A 276 7.83 15.54 0.29
C ASN A 276 8.11 14.97 -1.12
N GLN A 277 8.75 13.79 -1.21
CA GLN A 277 9.10 13.14 -2.46
C GLN A 277 8.00 12.21 -2.99
N GLY A 278 6.92 11.97 -2.22
CA GLY A 278 5.83 11.07 -2.62
C GLY A 278 5.94 9.72 -1.94
N ALA A 279 4.81 9.15 -1.48
CA ALA A 279 4.72 7.88 -0.77
C ALA A 279 4.60 6.64 -1.67
N VAL A 280 4.40 6.84 -2.98
CA VAL A 280 4.34 5.75 -3.96
C VAL A 280 5.48 5.91 -4.95
N ARG A 281 6.21 4.83 -5.19
CA ARG A 281 7.35 4.81 -6.10
C ARG A 281 6.93 4.51 -7.55
N ARG A 282 5.98 3.59 -7.75
CA ARG A 282 5.48 3.14 -9.08
C ARG A 282 4.21 2.31 -8.94
N ILE A 283 3.54 2.06 -10.08
CA ILE A 283 2.32 1.25 -10.16
C ILE A 283 2.47 0.17 -11.25
N VAL A 284 2.07 -1.06 -10.93
CA VAL A 284 1.77 -2.09 -11.93
C VAL A 284 0.25 -2.23 -12.04
N MET A 285 -0.27 -2.08 -13.26
CA MET A 285 -1.70 -2.14 -13.55
C MET A 285 -2.01 -3.45 -14.28
N LEU A 286 -2.93 -4.22 -13.74
CA LEU A 286 -3.39 -5.49 -14.30
C LEU A 286 -4.78 -5.29 -14.88
N ALA A 287 -4.90 -5.31 -16.21
CA ALA A 287 -6.16 -5.18 -16.93
C ALA A 287 -7.00 -3.95 -16.51
N THR A 288 -6.35 -2.83 -16.17
CA THR A 288 -7.09 -1.66 -15.68
C THR A 288 -7.72 -0.88 -16.83
N PRO A 289 -9.04 -0.59 -16.80
CA PRO A 289 -9.70 0.22 -17.82
C PRO A 289 -9.33 1.71 -17.70
N ASN A 290 -8.16 2.11 -18.20
CA ASN A 290 -7.65 3.48 -18.04
C ASN A 290 -8.51 4.54 -18.73
N THR A 291 -9.19 4.16 -19.82
CA THR A 291 -10.16 4.99 -20.54
C THR A 291 -11.59 4.47 -20.40
N GLY A 292 -11.80 3.45 -19.56
CA GLY A 292 -13.10 2.84 -19.29
C GLY A 292 -13.32 1.52 -20.02
N SER A 293 -14.53 0.99 -19.91
CA SER A 293 -14.95 -0.29 -20.49
C SER A 293 -16.21 -0.08 -21.32
N GLY A 294 -16.24 -0.68 -22.52
CA GLY A 294 -17.43 -0.69 -23.36
C GLY A 294 -18.62 -1.36 -22.67
N ILE A 295 -18.39 -2.40 -21.86
CA ILE A 295 -19.45 -3.06 -21.08
C ILE A 295 -20.00 -2.12 -20.00
N ALA A 296 -19.15 -1.33 -19.35
CA ALA A 296 -19.62 -0.36 -18.36
C ALA A 296 -20.46 0.76 -19.02
N SER A 297 -20.02 1.26 -20.18
CA SER A 297 -20.81 2.18 -21.02
C SER A 297 -22.17 1.59 -21.41
N TYR A 298 -22.18 0.33 -21.81
CA TYR A 298 -23.40 -0.40 -22.17
C TYR A 298 -24.38 -0.49 -21.00
N VAL A 299 -23.90 -0.94 -19.83
CA VAL A 299 -24.70 -1.08 -18.62
C VAL A 299 -25.27 0.25 -18.13
N THR A 300 -24.51 1.34 -18.29
CA THR A 300 -24.93 2.68 -17.84
C THR A 300 -25.71 3.47 -18.89
N GLU A 301 -25.98 2.86 -20.05
CA GLU A 301 -26.61 3.51 -21.21
C GLU A 301 -25.83 4.73 -21.75
N ASP A 302 -24.54 4.88 -21.40
CA ASP A 302 -23.64 5.88 -21.97
C ASP A 302 -23.04 5.36 -23.29
N VAL A 303 -23.88 5.35 -24.31
CA VAL A 303 -23.61 4.74 -25.62
C VAL A 303 -22.85 5.65 -26.59
N LEU A 304 -22.45 6.87 -26.18
CA LEU A 304 -21.75 7.83 -27.04
C LEU A 304 -20.47 7.25 -27.67
N TRP A 305 -19.79 6.38 -26.92
CA TRP A 305 -18.52 5.76 -27.27
C TRP A 305 -18.68 4.32 -27.76
N LEU A 306 -19.92 3.86 -27.98
CA LEU A 306 -20.23 2.55 -28.54
C LEU A 306 -20.64 2.69 -30.00
N HIS A 307 -20.42 1.62 -30.76
CA HIS A 307 -20.66 1.60 -32.21
C HIS A 307 -22.16 1.63 -32.58
N ASP A 308 -23.04 1.45 -31.59
CA ASP A 308 -24.48 1.26 -31.73
C ASP A 308 -25.22 1.82 -30.48
N ASP A 309 -26.19 2.72 -30.67
CA ASP A 309 -26.94 3.44 -29.62
C ASP A 309 -28.33 2.84 -29.34
N THR A 310 -28.67 1.72 -29.97
CA THR A 310 -30.03 1.13 -29.95
C THR A 310 -30.58 0.80 -28.56
N ILE A 311 -29.72 0.62 -27.53
CA ILE A 311 -30.11 0.38 -26.12
C ILE A 311 -30.91 1.55 -25.53
N ALA A 312 -30.54 2.79 -25.82
CA ALA A 312 -31.04 3.98 -25.11
C ALA A 312 -32.57 4.18 -25.30
N THR A 313 -33.19 3.44 -26.22
CA THR A 313 -34.58 3.63 -26.65
C THR A 313 -35.53 2.46 -26.38
N SER A 314 -35.08 1.37 -25.74
CA SER A 314 -35.90 0.16 -25.49
C SER A 314 -36.45 0.11 -24.04
N PRO A 315 -37.77 0.23 -23.80
CA PRO A 315 -38.36 0.11 -22.46
C PRO A 315 -38.18 -1.28 -21.84
N ASP A 316 -38.33 -2.34 -22.63
CA ASP A 316 -38.21 -3.73 -22.19
C ASP A 316 -36.78 -4.10 -21.74
N TYR A 317 -35.78 -3.34 -22.22
CA TYR A 317 -34.38 -3.50 -21.78
C TYR A 317 -34.21 -3.12 -20.32
N ARG A 318 -34.73 -1.96 -19.93
CA ARG A 318 -34.56 -1.44 -18.58
C ARG A 318 -35.17 -2.37 -17.55
N GLU A 319 -36.39 -2.83 -17.78
CA GLU A 319 -37.09 -3.76 -16.88
C GLU A 319 -36.35 -5.11 -16.75
N LYS A 320 -35.90 -5.69 -17.86
CA LYS A 320 -35.14 -6.96 -17.83
C LYS A 320 -33.77 -6.79 -17.15
N MET A 321 -33.09 -5.67 -17.37
CA MET A 321 -31.82 -5.36 -16.72
C MET A 321 -31.94 -5.12 -15.23
N GLU A 322 -33.00 -4.44 -14.79
CA GLU A 322 -33.32 -4.28 -13.38
C GLU A 322 -33.47 -5.64 -12.69
N GLN A 323 -34.18 -6.60 -13.30
CA GLN A 323 -34.34 -7.95 -12.74
C GLN A 323 -33.00 -8.70 -12.60
N VAL A 324 -32.11 -8.59 -13.59
CA VAL A 324 -30.75 -9.17 -13.49
C VAL A 324 -29.98 -8.51 -12.37
N PHE A 325 -29.99 -7.18 -12.32
CA PHE A 325 -29.28 -6.40 -11.31
C PHE A 325 -29.77 -6.69 -9.89
N GLU A 326 -31.05 -6.96 -9.70
CA GLU A 326 -31.58 -7.43 -8.43
C GLU A 326 -31.02 -8.80 -8.04
N ILE A 327 -30.92 -9.74 -8.98
CA ILE A 327 -30.34 -11.06 -8.71
C ILE A 327 -28.84 -10.97 -8.40
N MET A 328 -28.09 -10.21 -9.20
CA MET A 328 -26.67 -9.97 -8.96
C MET A 328 -26.44 -9.29 -7.60
N GLY A 329 -27.28 -8.30 -7.27
CA GLY A 329 -27.26 -7.63 -5.98
C GLY A 329 -27.53 -8.58 -4.81
N ARG A 330 -28.48 -9.51 -4.94
CA ARG A 330 -28.73 -10.57 -3.94
C ARG A 330 -27.53 -11.51 -3.74
N ALA A 331 -26.68 -11.64 -4.75
CA ALA A 331 -25.42 -12.40 -4.68
C ALA A 331 -24.19 -11.57 -4.29
N GLY A 332 -24.38 -10.35 -3.77
CA GLY A 332 -23.30 -9.49 -3.28
C GLY A 332 -22.58 -8.69 -4.37
N MET A 333 -23.00 -8.81 -5.63
CA MET A 333 -22.46 -8.03 -6.75
C MET A 333 -23.32 -6.77 -6.94
N ASN A 334 -23.17 -5.78 -6.04
CA ASN A 334 -23.98 -4.58 -6.09
C ASN A 334 -23.63 -3.72 -7.31
N VAL A 335 -24.61 -3.54 -8.19
CA VAL A 335 -24.46 -2.76 -9.43
C VAL A 335 -24.88 -1.30 -9.30
N LYS A 336 -25.51 -0.92 -8.16
CA LYS A 336 -26.07 0.42 -7.95
C LYS A 336 -25.05 1.40 -7.37
N GLY A 337 -23.85 0.93 -7.01
CA GLY A 337 -22.75 1.78 -6.56
C GLY A 337 -22.13 2.59 -7.70
N SER A 338 -21.27 3.56 -7.37
CA SER A 338 -20.70 4.48 -8.36
C SER A 338 -19.76 3.82 -9.37
N ALA A 339 -19.21 2.64 -9.04
CA ALA A 339 -18.13 2.02 -9.80
C ALA A 339 -18.43 1.82 -11.28
N ILE A 340 -19.57 1.22 -11.64
CA ILE A 340 -19.87 0.93 -13.05
C ILE A 340 -19.97 2.21 -13.86
N LYS A 341 -20.60 3.25 -13.30
CA LYS A 341 -20.71 4.56 -13.95
C LYS A 341 -19.34 5.22 -14.12
N ASP A 342 -18.49 5.14 -13.12
CA ASP A 342 -17.13 5.66 -13.21
C ASP A 342 -16.31 4.92 -14.28
N LEU A 343 -16.54 3.62 -14.45
CA LEU A 343 -15.83 2.76 -15.40
C LEU A 343 -16.33 2.88 -16.85
N ALA A 344 -17.41 3.61 -17.13
CA ALA A 344 -17.88 3.85 -18.50
C ALA A 344 -16.80 4.55 -19.35
N LEU A 345 -16.79 4.28 -20.65
CA LEU A 345 -15.81 4.86 -21.58
C LEU A 345 -15.82 6.38 -21.49
N ASN A 346 -14.63 6.95 -21.26
CA ASN A 346 -14.40 8.37 -21.16
C ASN A 346 -15.37 9.09 -20.19
N SER A 347 -15.76 8.42 -19.10
CA SER A 347 -16.62 8.98 -18.05
C SER A 347 -16.04 10.27 -17.47
N SER A 348 -16.88 11.09 -16.81
CA SER A 348 -16.41 12.32 -16.16
C SER A 348 -15.31 12.08 -15.14
N GLU A 349 -15.39 10.97 -14.41
CA GLU A 349 -14.40 10.62 -13.39
C GLU A 349 -13.07 10.18 -14.03
N LEU A 350 -13.11 9.37 -15.10
CA LEU A 350 -11.89 8.98 -15.80
C LEU A 350 -11.20 10.17 -16.48
N ARG A 351 -11.97 11.12 -17.03
CA ARG A 351 -11.41 12.37 -17.54
C ARG A 351 -10.71 13.15 -16.44
N LEU A 352 -11.37 13.34 -15.29
CA LEU A 352 -10.78 14.02 -14.14
C LEU A 352 -9.50 13.32 -13.68
N LEU A 353 -9.48 11.99 -13.65
CA LEU A 353 -8.28 11.22 -13.32
C LEU A 353 -7.18 11.38 -14.37
N ASN A 354 -7.51 11.28 -15.65
CA ASN A 354 -6.55 11.45 -16.73
C ASN A 354 -5.95 12.86 -16.74
N ASP A 355 -6.77 13.90 -16.48
CA ASP A 355 -6.36 15.30 -16.53
C ASP A 355 -5.51 15.76 -15.34
N ASN A 356 -5.68 15.15 -14.17
CA ASN A 356 -5.07 15.64 -12.93
C ASN A 356 -3.85 14.84 -12.47
N LEU A 357 -3.44 13.79 -13.18
CA LEU A 357 -2.30 12.98 -12.75
C LEU A 357 -0.98 13.75 -12.77
N PRO A 358 -0.11 13.56 -11.75
CA PRO A 358 1.18 14.18 -11.75
C PRO A 358 2.06 13.57 -12.86
N ALA A 359 2.62 14.44 -13.68
CA ALA A 359 3.60 14.04 -14.68
C ALA A 359 4.78 13.32 -14.03
N GLY A 360 5.32 12.31 -14.71
CA GLY A 360 6.47 11.55 -14.23
C GLY A 360 6.13 10.37 -13.30
N LEU A 361 4.85 10.12 -12.99
CA LEU A 361 4.44 8.91 -12.27
C LEU A 361 4.83 7.65 -13.08
N PRO A 362 5.71 6.77 -12.56
CA PRO A 362 6.13 5.58 -13.29
C PRO A 362 5.06 4.48 -13.23
N LEU A 363 4.67 3.98 -14.41
CA LEU A 363 3.61 2.99 -14.53
C LEU A 363 3.95 1.87 -15.53
N TYR A 364 3.48 0.66 -15.23
CA TYR A 364 3.58 -0.51 -16.11
C TYR A 364 2.19 -1.12 -16.28
N ARG A 365 1.83 -1.50 -17.52
CA ARG A 365 0.51 -2.08 -17.81
C ARG A 365 0.67 -3.52 -18.30
N ILE A 366 -0.14 -4.41 -17.76
CA ILE A 366 -0.26 -5.79 -18.22
C ILE A 366 -1.73 -6.02 -18.58
N ALA A 367 -2.01 -6.24 -19.85
CA ALA A 367 -3.35 -6.51 -20.36
C ALA A 367 -3.57 -7.99 -20.64
N GLY A 368 -4.78 -8.46 -20.38
CA GLY A 368 -5.25 -9.72 -20.94
C GLY A 368 -5.70 -9.51 -22.39
N ASP A 369 -5.77 -10.60 -23.15
CA ASP A 369 -6.24 -10.57 -24.53
C ASP A 369 -6.79 -11.95 -24.91
N THR A 370 -8.09 -12.01 -25.17
CA THR A 370 -8.81 -13.19 -25.63
C THR A 370 -9.29 -13.06 -27.07
N GLY A 371 -8.76 -12.09 -27.82
CA GLY A 371 -9.23 -11.71 -29.15
C GLY A 371 -10.65 -11.14 -29.10
N GLU A 372 -11.50 -11.65 -30.00
CA GLU A 372 -12.91 -11.23 -30.15
C GLU A 372 -13.88 -11.97 -29.21
N ALA A 373 -13.37 -12.62 -28.17
CA ALA A 373 -14.21 -13.30 -27.21
C ALA A 373 -15.01 -12.27 -26.38
N LEU A 374 -16.34 -12.33 -26.52
CA LEU A 374 -17.28 -11.49 -25.75
C LEU A 374 -17.51 -11.98 -24.32
N ILE A 375 -17.23 -13.25 -24.04
CA ILE A 375 -17.75 -13.97 -22.87
C ILE A 375 -16.59 -14.56 -22.09
N MET A 376 -16.61 -14.35 -20.77
CA MET A 376 -15.72 -15.03 -19.85
C MET A 376 -16.23 -16.46 -19.60
N PRO A 377 -15.42 -17.52 -19.62
CA PRO A 377 -15.86 -18.81 -19.10
C PRO A 377 -16.25 -18.69 -17.60
N GLY A 378 -17.55 -18.85 -17.29
CA GLY A 378 -18.02 -18.80 -15.90
C GLY A 378 -19.52 -18.59 -15.74
N ALA A 379 -20.02 -18.90 -14.54
CA ALA A 379 -21.44 -18.91 -14.21
C ALA A 379 -22.13 -17.55 -14.38
N VAL A 380 -21.54 -16.45 -13.89
CA VAL A 380 -22.07 -15.09 -14.07
C VAL A 380 -21.93 -14.58 -15.50
N SER A 381 -20.92 -15.06 -16.22
CA SER A 381 -20.72 -14.63 -17.61
C SER A 381 -21.74 -15.21 -18.56
N LYS A 382 -22.34 -16.38 -18.28
CA LYS A 382 -23.47 -16.93 -19.06
C LYS A 382 -24.75 -16.09 -18.95
N ILE A 383 -24.82 -15.24 -17.92
CA ILE A 383 -25.94 -14.32 -17.71
C ILE A 383 -25.68 -12.99 -18.35
N ILE A 384 -24.46 -12.47 -18.19
CA ILE A 384 -24.01 -11.32 -18.99
C ILE A 384 -24.16 -11.66 -20.47
N GLU A 385 -23.82 -12.89 -20.89
CA GLU A 385 -24.07 -13.42 -22.25
C GLU A 385 -25.54 -13.31 -22.66
N GLY A 386 -26.53 -13.59 -21.80
CA GLY A 386 -27.95 -13.40 -22.15
C GLY A 386 -28.38 -11.93 -22.30
N ILE A 387 -27.63 -11.02 -21.70
CA ILE A 387 -27.89 -9.58 -21.61
C ILE A 387 -27.18 -8.80 -22.72
N ILE A 388 -25.95 -9.19 -23.03
CA ILE A 388 -25.12 -8.63 -24.10
C ILE A 388 -25.20 -9.47 -25.39
N ALA A 389 -25.90 -10.62 -25.38
CA ALA A 389 -26.15 -11.48 -26.56
C ALA A 389 -26.58 -10.74 -27.84
N PRO A 390 -27.33 -9.62 -27.79
CA PRO A 390 -27.66 -8.86 -28.99
C PRO A 390 -26.47 -8.11 -29.61
N TYR A 391 -25.31 -8.08 -28.94
CA TYR A 391 -24.14 -7.30 -29.31
C TYR A 391 -22.96 -8.20 -29.68
N THR A 392 -22.38 -7.87 -30.83
CA THR A 392 -21.13 -8.44 -31.32
C THR A 392 -19.95 -7.72 -30.67
N HIS A 393 -18.80 -8.38 -30.65
CA HIS A 393 -17.55 -7.87 -30.08
C HIS A 393 -17.21 -6.46 -30.61
N GLU A 394 -17.32 -6.30 -31.93
CA GLU A 394 -17.10 -5.04 -32.67
C GLU A 394 -17.99 -3.86 -32.23
N LYS A 395 -19.14 -4.13 -31.57
CA LYS A 395 -20.02 -3.07 -31.10
C LYS A 395 -19.59 -2.50 -29.75
N ILE A 396 -18.94 -3.33 -28.94
CA ILE A 396 -18.58 -3.02 -27.55
C ILE A 396 -17.14 -2.49 -27.47
N TYR A 397 -16.23 -3.09 -28.21
CA TYR A 397 -14.80 -2.80 -28.10
C TYR A 397 -14.31 -2.02 -29.33
N ASN A 398 -13.73 -0.85 -29.07
CA ASN A 398 -13.29 0.09 -30.09
C ASN A 398 -11.92 0.64 -29.73
N ASP A 399 -11.01 0.67 -30.70
CA ASP A 399 -9.70 1.30 -30.60
C ASP A 399 -9.85 2.77 -30.17
N ILE A 400 -9.37 3.06 -28.96
CA ILE A 400 -9.53 4.36 -28.31
C ILE A 400 -8.83 5.49 -29.09
N PRO A 401 -7.58 5.32 -29.58
CA PRO A 401 -6.96 6.33 -30.44
C PRO A 401 -7.79 6.69 -31.68
N ALA A 402 -8.28 5.71 -32.44
CA ALA A 402 -9.12 5.94 -33.60
C ALA A 402 -10.43 6.64 -33.21
N LEU A 403 -11.04 6.22 -32.10
CA LEU A 403 -12.26 6.78 -31.55
C LEU A 403 -12.12 8.28 -31.27
N PHE A 404 -11.05 8.67 -30.58
CA PHE A 404 -10.79 10.07 -30.22
C PHE A 404 -10.30 10.92 -31.38
N ASP A 405 -9.45 10.38 -32.26
CA ASP A 405 -9.02 11.09 -33.47
C ASP A 405 -10.20 11.35 -34.40
N GLY A 406 -11.11 10.38 -34.56
CA GLY A 406 -12.37 10.58 -35.25
C GLY A 406 -13.19 11.69 -34.62
N TYR A 407 -13.42 11.62 -33.31
CA TYR A 407 -14.20 12.61 -32.58
C TYR A 407 -13.65 14.03 -32.75
N ASN A 408 -12.34 14.21 -32.61
CA ASN A 408 -11.70 15.51 -32.70
C ASN A 408 -11.64 16.06 -34.14
N ASN A 409 -11.40 15.21 -35.14
CA ASN A 409 -11.18 15.65 -36.52
C ASN A 409 -12.45 15.70 -37.39
N ASN A 410 -13.49 14.94 -37.03
CA ASN A 410 -14.73 14.82 -37.82
C ASN A 410 -15.89 15.65 -37.23
N GLY A 411 -15.58 16.76 -36.55
CA GLY A 411 -16.60 17.66 -35.99
C GLY A 411 -17.42 17.04 -34.85
N GLY A 412 -16.77 16.27 -33.96
CA GLY A 412 -17.41 15.65 -32.79
C GLY A 412 -18.03 14.27 -33.05
N ARG A 413 -17.65 13.59 -34.15
CA ARG A 413 -18.16 12.25 -34.48
C ARG A 413 -17.08 11.18 -34.29
N PRO A 414 -17.28 10.18 -33.42
CA PRO A 414 -16.30 9.11 -33.23
C PRO A 414 -16.04 8.33 -34.52
N ARG A 415 -14.82 7.80 -34.68
CA ARG A 415 -14.47 6.82 -35.70
C ARG A 415 -14.30 5.48 -35.02
N PHE A 416 -15.12 4.51 -35.38
CA PHE A 416 -15.11 3.22 -34.74
C PHE A 416 -14.24 2.23 -35.51
N GLU A 417 -13.31 1.61 -34.79
CA GLU A 417 -12.44 0.55 -35.30
C GLU A 417 -12.39 -0.56 -34.25
N PRO A 418 -12.87 -1.79 -34.54
CA PRO A 418 -12.87 -2.88 -33.56
C PRO A 418 -11.45 -3.23 -33.07
N GLU A 419 -11.35 -3.66 -31.82
CA GLU A 419 -10.08 -4.09 -31.20
C GLU A 419 -10.24 -5.36 -30.37
N ASP A 420 -9.15 -6.07 -30.09
CA ASP A 420 -9.12 -7.21 -29.15
C ASP A 420 -9.49 -6.77 -27.71
N SER A 421 -9.97 -7.70 -26.88
CA SER A 421 -10.31 -7.44 -25.47
C SER A 421 -9.97 -8.62 -24.56
N ASP A 422 -10.00 -8.40 -23.25
CA ASP A 422 -9.93 -9.44 -22.22
C ASP A 422 -11.32 -9.94 -21.74
N CYS A 423 -12.34 -9.76 -22.60
CA CYS A 423 -13.77 -9.94 -22.37
C CYS A 423 -14.46 -8.87 -21.51
N LEU A 424 -13.74 -7.94 -20.85
CA LEU A 424 -14.35 -6.82 -20.11
C LEU A 424 -13.80 -5.45 -20.50
N VAL A 425 -12.53 -5.38 -20.91
CA VAL A 425 -11.80 -4.15 -21.21
C VAL A 425 -11.10 -4.33 -22.55
N GLY A 426 -11.31 -3.37 -23.45
CA GLY A 426 -10.62 -3.30 -24.73
C GLY A 426 -9.13 -3.04 -24.54
N LEU A 427 -8.30 -3.61 -25.41
CA LEU A 427 -6.84 -3.61 -25.28
C LEU A 427 -6.26 -2.19 -25.18
N SER A 428 -6.72 -1.27 -26.02
CA SER A 428 -6.27 0.13 -26.04
C SER A 428 -6.64 0.89 -24.77
N SER A 429 -7.77 0.56 -24.13
CA SER A 429 -8.11 1.08 -22.80
C SER A 429 -7.22 0.48 -21.70
N ALA A 430 -6.97 -0.83 -21.74
CA ALA A 430 -6.11 -1.51 -20.77
C ALA A 430 -4.65 -1.02 -20.82
N LEU A 431 -4.11 -0.87 -22.03
CA LEU A 431 -2.76 -0.40 -22.30
C LEU A 431 -2.63 1.14 -22.28
N TRP A 432 -3.76 1.84 -22.23
CA TRP A 432 -3.83 3.30 -22.22
C TRP A 432 -3.22 3.95 -23.46
N ASP A 433 -3.54 3.38 -24.63
CA ASP A 433 -3.06 3.88 -25.91
C ASP A 433 -3.58 5.30 -26.19
N GLY A 434 -2.81 6.04 -26.99
CA GLY A 434 -3.05 7.48 -27.22
C GLY A 434 -2.53 8.37 -26.09
N VAL A 435 -2.18 7.79 -24.94
CA VAL A 435 -1.47 8.45 -23.84
C VAL A 435 -0.09 7.86 -23.62
N MET A 436 0.00 6.53 -23.49
CA MET A 436 1.23 5.82 -23.18
C MET A 436 1.70 4.98 -24.37
N SER A 437 3.01 4.83 -24.52
CA SER A 437 3.64 3.93 -25.49
C SER A 437 3.46 2.48 -25.07
N ARG A 438 3.28 1.55 -26.01
CA ARG A 438 3.23 0.11 -25.71
C ARG A 438 4.59 -0.48 -25.29
N ASP A 439 5.70 0.26 -25.40
CA ASP A 439 7.06 -0.25 -25.11
C ASP A 439 7.26 -0.75 -23.66
N LYS A 440 6.55 -0.16 -22.69
CA LYS A 440 6.59 -0.55 -21.27
C LYS A 440 5.26 -1.14 -20.82
N SER A 441 4.77 -2.08 -21.64
CA SER A 441 3.54 -2.82 -21.37
C SER A 441 3.63 -4.24 -21.92
N GLU A 442 2.72 -5.10 -21.45
CA GLU A 442 2.62 -6.50 -21.86
C GLU A 442 1.19 -6.92 -22.15
N ILE A 443 1.07 -7.89 -23.05
CA ILE A 443 -0.19 -8.51 -23.45
C ILE A 443 -0.07 -10.00 -23.22
N ILE A 444 -0.97 -10.56 -22.40
CA ILE A 444 -1.02 -11.99 -22.14
C ILE A 444 -2.11 -12.60 -23.01
N LYS A 445 -1.73 -13.19 -24.15
CA LYS A 445 -2.66 -13.83 -25.08
C LYS A 445 -3.39 -15.01 -24.42
N GLY A 446 -4.67 -15.18 -24.74
CA GLY A 446 -5.59 -16.13 -24.12
C GLY A 446 -6.03 -15.77 -22.70
N ARG A 447 -5.60 -14.63 -22.14
CA ARG A 447 -5.90 -14.26 -20.76
C ARG A 447 -7.10 -13.33 -20.68
N GLN A 448 -8.16 -13.83 -20.04
CA GLN A 448 -9.33 -13.01 -19.68
C GLN A 448 -9.04 -12.06 -18.50
N HIS A 449 -9.92 -11.08 -18.31
CA HIS A 449 -9.82 -10.06 -17.25
C HIS A 449 -9.74 -10.61 -15.82
N MET A 450 -10.52 -11.66 -15.54
CA MET A 450 -10.68 -12.28 -14.23
C MET A 450 -9.61 -13.37 -14.06
N GLY A 451 -8.93 -13.33 -12.92
CA GLY A 451 -7.83 -14.26 -12.62
C GLY A 451 -6.46 -13.75 -13.04
N MET A 452 -6.33 -12.50 -13.49
CA MET A 452 -5.03 -11.86 -13.75
C MET A 452 -4.08 -11.97 -12.55
N GLY A 453 -4.57 -11.77 -11.32
CA GLY A 453 -3.75 -11.87 -10.11
C GLY A 453 -3.43 -13.30 -9.67
N ALA A 454 -4.12 -14.31 -10.21
CA ALA A 454 -3.87 -15.72 -9.94
C ALA A 454 -3.10 -16.43 -11.08
N ASP A 455 -2.64 -15.67 -12.09
CA ASP A 455 -1.93 -16.20 -13.25
C ASP A 455 -0.41 -16.22 -13.00
N ALA A 456 0.22 -17.38 -13.23
CA ALA A 456 1.65 -17.58 -12.97
C ALA A 456 2.57 -16.67 -13.79
N THR A 457 2.20 -16.38 -15.04
CA THR A 457 2.99 -15.48 -15.89
C THR A 457 2.90 -14.05 -15.39
N VAL A 458 1.70 -13.61 -15.00
CA VAL A 458 1.50 -12.28 -14.39
C VAL A 458 2.23 -12.19 -13.05
N ALA A 459 2.11 -13.20 -12.18
CA ALA A 459 2.76 -13.23 -10.87
C ALA A 459 4.28 -13.12 -10.95
N SER A 460 4.91 -13.96 -11.78
CA SER A 460 6.36 -13.91 -12.01
C SER A 460 6.80 -12.56 -12.55
N ARG A 461 6.01 -11.99 -13.48
CA ARG A 461 6.33 -10.70 -14.06
C ARG A 461 6.20 -9.53 -13.08
N VAL A 462 5.14 -9.51 -12.28
CA VAL A 462 4.94 -8.50 -11.23
C VAL A 462 6.10 -8.55 -10.23
N ALA A 463 6.47 -9.73 -9.74
CA ALA A 463 7.59 -9.88 -8.80
C ALA A 463 8.91 -9.34 -9.38
N ALA A 464 9.21 -9.65 -10.65
CA ALA A 464 10.40 -9.17 -11.34
C ALA A 464 10.40 -7.64 -11.53
N LEU A 465 9.27 -7.06 -11.96
CA LEU A 465 9.13 -5.60 -12.13
C LEU A 465 9.34 -4.84 -10.82
N LEU A 466 8.84 -5.39 -9.70
CA LEU A 466 8.94 -4.78 -8.38
C LEU A 466 10.32 -4.96 -7.74
N CYS A 467 11.15 -5.90 -8.20
CA CYS A 467 12.55 -5.98 -7.76
C CYS A 467 13.48 -5.10 -8.63
N GLY A 468 13.14 -4.92 -9.91
CA GLY A 468 13.96 -4.20 -10.89
C GLY A 468 13.92 -2.66 -10.80
N PRO A 469 14.56 -1.97 -11.76
CA PRO A 469 14.68 -0.52 -11.76
C PRO A 469 13.39 0.19 -12.20
N VAL A 470 13.17 1.43 -11.72
CA VAL A 470 12.02 2.27 -12.14
C VAL A 470 12.10 2.63 -13.63
N SER A 471 13.29 2.61 -14.24
CA SER A 471 13.46 2.82 -15.70
C SER A 471 12.80 1.72 -16.57
N ALA A 472 12.39 0.60 -15.97
CA ALA A 472 11.54 -0.39 -16.64
C ALA A 472 10.09 0.11 -16.85
N PHE A 473 9.69 1.16 -16.14
CA PHE A 473 8.36 1.75 -16.17
C PHE A 473 8.34 2.97 -17.10
N GLU A 474 7.16 3.30 -17.62
CA GLU A 474 6.96 4.51 -18.41
C GLU A 474 6.42 5.63 -17.53
N PRO A 475 7.07 6.81 -17.51
CA PRO A 475 6.54 7.97 -16.81
C PRO A 475 5.32 8.51 -17.55
N ILE A 476 4.23 8.81 -16.82
CA ILE A 476 3.06 9.48 -17.41
C ILE A 476 3.50 10.82 -18.03
N PRO A 477 3.11 11.08 -19.30
CA PRO A 477 3.46 12.32 -20.00
C PRO A 477 2.83 13.56 -19.36
N LEU A 478 3.30 14.75 -19.75
CA LEU A 478 2.71 16.01 -19.31
C LEU A 478 1.27 16.15 -19.83
N ARG A 479 0.40 16.79 -19.05
CA ARG A 479 -1.02 17.00 -19.39
C ARG A 479 -1.25 17.53 -20.81
N SER A 480 -0.41 18.45 -21.28
CA SER A 480 -0.53 19.05 -22.62
C SER A 480 -0.37 18.03 -23.77
N GLN A 481 0.05 16.81 -23.47
CA GLN A 481 0.26 15.73 -24.43
C GLN A 481 -0.90 14.72 -24.42
N LEU A 482 -1.85 14.82 -23.48
CA LEU A 482 -3.01 13.94 -23.41
C LEU A 482 -4.05 14.34 -24.45
N ARG A 483 -4.41 13.42 -25.34
CA ARG A 483 -5.38 13.63 -26.41
C ARG A 483 -6.77 13.11 -26.02
N PHE A 484 -7.41 13.74 -25.04
CA PHE A 484 -8.80 13.41 -24.68
C PHE A 484 -9.77 14.51 -25.13
N PRO A 485 -10.93 14.14 -25.70
CA PRO A 485 -11.95 15.12 -26.05
C PRO A 485 -12.59 15.73 -24.79
N GLU A 486 -12.66 17.07 -24.73
CA GLU A 486 -13.44 17.79 -23.72
C GLU A 486 -14.95 17.64 -24.01
N GLN A 487 -15.74 17.29 -23.00
CA GLN A 487 -17.19 17.24 -23.15
C GLN A 487 -17.82 18.62 -22.92
N SER A 488 -18.61 19.09 -23.91
CA SER A 488 -19.83 19.86 -23.64
C SER A 488 -21.01 18.93 -23.85
N SER A 489 -22.03 18.95 -22.97
CA SER A 489 -23.19 18.03 -23.04
C SER A 489 -23.78 17.97 -24.45
N PRO A 490 -23.71 16.84 -25.16
CA PRO A 490 -24.39 16.71 -26.45
C PRO A 490 -25.86 16.42 -26.19
N SER A 491 -26.71 17.19 -26.87
CA SER A 491 -28.15 16.96 -26.90
C SER A 491 -28.43 15.57 -27.46
N ALA A 492 -29.25 14.81 -26.74
CA ALA A 492 -29.73 13.48 -27.09
C ALA A 492 -30.02 13.34 -28.58
N VAL A 493 -29.30 12.45 -29.26
CA VAL A 493 -29.70 11.95 -30.57
C VAL A 493 -30.88 11.01 -30.32
N LYS A 494 -32.08 11.48 -30.64
CA LYS A 494 -33.30 10.66 -30.65
C LYS A 494 -33.38 9.94 -31.98
N GLY A 495 -33.17 8.62 -31.97
CA GLY A 495 -33.48 7.72 -33.07
C GLY A 495 -34.41 6.62 -32.58
N ASN A 496 -35.63 6.55 -33.15
CA ASN A 496 -36.57 5.45 -32.93
C ASN A 496 -36.03 4.19 -33.62
N VAL A 497 -36.07 3.02 -32.95
CA VAL A 497 -36.86 1.82 -33.28
C VAL A 497 -36.39 0.68 -32.34
N GLY A 498 -37.24 0.31 -31.39
CA GLY A 498 -37.06 -0.88 -30.57
C GLY A 498 -37.37 -2.15 -31.38
N ALA A 499 -36.40 -3.06 -31.45
CA ALA A 499 -36.61 -4.45 -31.86
C ALA A 499 -35.36 -5.27 -31.54
N MET A 500 -35.25 -5.86 -30.34
CA MET A 500 -34.51 -7.12 -30.19
C MET A 500 -34.61 -7.78 -28.81
N LEU A 501 -34.86 -7.06 -27.71
CA LEU A 501 -35.18 -7.72 -26.43
C LEU A 501 -36.58 -8.32 -26.38
N SER A 502 -37.42 -7.95 -27.33
CA SER A 502 -38.65 -8.63 -27.70
C SER A 502 -38.41 -9.96 -28.42
N SER A 503 -37.16 -10.33 -28.75
CA SER A 503 -36.84 -11.60 -29.44
C SER A 503 -36.62 -12.79 -28.50
N LEU A 504 -36.29 -12.54 -27.22
CA LEU A 504 -36.42 -13.55 -26.17
C LEU A 504 -37.87 -13.56 -25.73
N SER A 505 -38.53 -14.71 -25.86
CA SER A 505 -39.82 -14.90 -25.21
C SER A 505 -39.65 -14.75 -23.70
N ASP A 506 -40.70 -14.29 -23.01
CA ASP A 506 -40.68 -14.18 -21.55
C ASP A 506 -40.34 -15.52 -20.88
N ALA A 507 -40.70 -16.64 -21.52
CA ALA A 507 -40.34 -17.98 -21.08
C ALA A 507 -38.84 -18.26 -21.15
N GLU A 508 -38.16 -17.92 -22.24
CA GLU A 508 -36.71 -18.08 -22.39
C GLU A 508 -35.94 -17.17 -21.43
N PHE A 509 -36.40 -15.94 -21.25
CA PHE A 509 -35.82 -15.02 -20.28
C PHE A 509 -35.97 -15.55 -18.85
N THR A 510 -37.16 -15.98 -18.46
CA THR A 510 -37.43 -16.57 -17.13
C THR A 510 -36.60 -17.83 -16.88
N GLN A 511 -36.42 -18.68 -17.88
CA GLN A 511 -35.56 -19.86 -17.77
C GLN A 511 -34.11 -19.47 -17.48
N LYS A 512 -33.54 -18.55 -18.27
CA LYS A 512 -32.17 -18.05 -18.07
C LYS A 512 -32.00 -17.37 -16.71
N LEU A 513 -33.04 -16.69 -16.24
CA LEU A 513 -33.09 -16.08 -14.91
C LEU A 513 -33.03 -17.12 -13.79
N GLY A 514 -33.78 -18.23 -13.92
CA GLY A 514 -33.70 -19.34 -12.95
C GLY A 514 -32.36 -20.09 -12.98
N GLU A 515 -31.74 -20.21 -14.16
CA GLU A 515 -30.38 -20.76 -14.30
C GLU A 515 -29.34 -19.87 -13.58
N LEU A 516 -29.49 -18.54 -13.64
CA LEU A 516 -28.65 -17.57 -12.91
C LEU A 516 -28.72 -17.76 -11.40
N GLU A 517 -29.93 -17.81 -10.86
CA GLU A 517 -30.15 -17.95 -9.42
C GLU A 517 -29.50 -19.26 -8.92
N SER A 518 -29.74 -20.37 -9.61
CA SER A 518 -29.13 -21.67 -9.29
C SER A 518 -27.60 -21.65 -9.38
N LEU A 519 -27.05 -20.98 -10.39
CA LEU A 519 -25.60 -20.86 -10.58
C LEU A 519 -24.91 -20.01 -9.52
N LEU A 520 -25.57 -18.94 -9.07
CA LEU A 520 -25.09 -18.08 -8.00
C LEU A 520 -25.19 -18.77 -6.63
N GLU A 521 -26.25 -19.54 -6.37
CA GLU A 521 -26.39 -20.37 -5.18
C GLU A 521 -25.31 -21.45 -5.09
N ASN A 522 -24.97 -22.09 -6.22
CA ASN A 522 -23.98 -23.16 -6.31
C ASN A 522 -22.51 -22.68 -6.26
N ARG A 523 -22.22 -21.38 -6.37
CA ARG A 523 -20.85 -20.86 -6.19
C ARG A 523 -20.27 -21.15 -4.80
N ASN A 524 -21.13 -21.36 -3.80
CA ASN A 524 -20.74 -21.71 -2.44
C ASN A 524 -20.32 -23.18 -2.26
N THR A 525 -20.42 -24.00 -3.31
CA THR A 525 -19.99 -25.40 -3.27
C THR A 525 -19.08 -25.68 -4.46
N LYS A 526 -17.75 -25.72 -4.26
CA LYS A 526 -16.88 -26.27 -5.31
C LYS A 526 -15.67 -27.06 -4.80
N ALA A 527 -15.55 -28.23 -5.44
CA ALA A 527 -14.43 -29.13 -5.67
C ALA A 527 -13.67 -29.65 -4.43
N GLU A 528 -13.69 -30.98 -4.28
CA GLU A 528 -12.79 -31.72 -3.38
C GLU A 528 -11.34 -31.44 -3.78
N GLY A 529 -10.72 -30.52 -3.05
CA GLY A 529 -9.32 -30.17 -3.21
C GLY A 529 -8.38 -31.30 -2.80
N PRO A 530 -7.07 -31.14 -3.04
CA PRO A 530 -6.08 -32.15 -2.67
C PRO A 530 -6.15 -32.50 -1.17
N VAL A 531 -5.92 -33.76 -0.84
CA VAL A 531 -5.96 -34.23 0.56
C VAL A 531 -4.73 -33.69 1.30
N PHE A 532 -4.91 -32.65 2.12
CA PHE A 532 -3.82 -31.95 2.82
C PHE A 532 -3.26 -32.72 4.04
N GLY A 533 -3.94 -33.76 4.53
CA GLY A 533 -3.55 -34.47 5.76
C GLY A 533 -4.06 -33.76 7.02
N LYS A 534 -3.45 -34.00 8.19
CA LYS A 534 -3.87 -33.40 9.47
C LYS A 534 -3.26 -32.00 9.64
N LEU A 535 -4.06 -31.01 10.03
CA LEU A 535 -3.56 -29.68 10.39
C LEU A 535 -2.65 -29.76 11.64
N THR A 536 -1.46 -29.19 11.56
CA THR A 536 -0.43 -29.20 12.62
C THR A 536 -0.09 -27.83 13.16
N GLY A 537 -0.39 -26.74 12.43
CA GLY A 537 -0.09 -25.38 12.88
C GLY A 537 -0.89 -24.31 12.12
N LEU A 538 -0.93 -23.11 12.71
CA LEU A 538 -1.52 -21.91 12.12
C LEU A 538 -0.52 -20.76 12.19
N SER A 539 -0.49 -19.94 11.15
CA SER A 539 0.28 -18.70 11.08
C SER A 539 -0.60 -17.59 10.52
N CYS A 540 -0.45 -16.38 11.05
CA CYS A 540 -1.20 -15.19 10.63
C CYS A 540 -0.29 -14.26 9.84
N TYR A 541 -0.80 -13.78 8.70
CA TYR A 541 -0.22 -12.69 7.94
C TYR A 541 -1.21 -11.52 7.88
N PRO A 542 -0.80 -10.27 8.14
CA PRO A 542 0.53 -9.87 8.59
C PRO A 542 0.89 -10.53 9.92
N GLU A 543 2.19 -10.68 10.13
CA GLU A 543 2.72 -11.28 11.35
C GLU A 543 2.43 -10.41 12.58
N SER A 544 2.31 -11.04 13.74
CA SER A 544 2.11 -10.34 15.01
C SER A 544 3.33 -9.46 15.38
N PRO A 545 3.12 -8.24 15.90
CA PRO A 545 1.84 -7.54 16.04
C PRO A 545 1.33 -6.96 14.71
N VAL A 546 0.01 -7.02 14.50
CA VAL A 546 -0.67 -6.39 13.36
C VAL A 546 -0.98 -4.93 13.67
N LEU A 547 -0.47 -4.00 12.86
CA LEU A 547 -0.80 -2.59 12.97
C LEU A 547 -1.91 -2.19 12.02
N ILE A 548 -2.81 -1.37 12.54
CA ILE A 548 -3.92 -0.84 11.78
C ILE A 548 -4.36 0.51 12.34
N SER A 549 -4.66 1.46 11.47
CA SER A 549 -5.15 2.78 11.86
C SER A 549 -6.64 2.70 12.21
N ALA A 550 -7.07 3.38 13.28
CA ALA A 550 -8.49 3.43 13.67
C ALA A 550 -9.39 3.88 12.50
N GLY A 551 -10.50 3.20 12.25
CA GLY A 551 -11.42 3.49 11.14
C GLY A 551 -11.05 2.86 9.80
N THR A 552 -10.01 2.02 9.74
CA THR A 552 -9.69 1.23 8.53
C THR A 552 -9.92 -0.26 8.74
N THR A 553 -9.98 -0.95 7.61
CA THR A 553 -10.02 -2.40 7.53
C THR A 553 -8.71 -2.96 6.98
N ARG A 554 -8.41 -4.22 7.32
CA ARG A 554 -7.26 -4.96 6.83
C ARG A 554 -7.59 -6.44 6.73
N ARG A 555 -7.32 -7.06 5.60
CA ARG A 555 -7.48 -8.51 5.44
C ARG A 555 -6.35 -9.25 6.15
N LEU A 556 -6.72 -10.29 6.90
CA LEU A 556 -5.80 -11.26 7.50
C LEU A 556 -5.75 -12.52 6.63
N SER A 557 -4.54 -13.03 6.38
CA SER A 557 -4.33 -14.31 5.72
C SER A 557 -3.82 -15.34 6.72
N ILE A 558 -4.63 -16.35 7.02
CA ILE A 558 -4.29 -17.46 7.91
C ILE A 558 -3.79 -18.63 7.09
N SER A 559 -2.52 -18.98 7.28
CA SER A 559 -1.90 -20.14 6.63
C SER A 559 -1.85 -21.31 7.60
N GLY A 560 -2.52 -22.40 7.22
CA GLY A 560 -2.52 -23.68 7.92
C GLY A 560 -1.40 -24.58 7.43
N SER A 561 -0.58 -25.08 8.35
CA SER A 561 0.47 -26.07 8.08
C SER A 561 -0.08 -27.47 8.31
N TYR A 562 0.19 -28.39 7.38
CA TYR A 562 -0.33 -29.76 7.46
C TYR A 562 0.77 -30.81 7.59
N SER A 563 0.41 -32.00 8.09
CA SER A 563 1.30 -33.14 8.29
C SER A 563 1.97 -33.65 7.01
N THR A 564 1.47 -33.26 5.85
CA THR A 564 2.08 -33.54 4.53
C THR A 564 3.23 -32.59 4.19
N GLY A 565 3.51 -31.59 5.05
CA GLY A 565 4.47 -30.52 4.79
C GLY A 565 3.91 -29.35 3.96
N LYS A 566 2.69 -29.49 3.43
CA LYS A 566 2.02 -28.45 2.63
C LYS A 566 1.39 -27.37 3.53
N ARG A 567 1.25 -26.17 2.96
CA ARG A 567 0.49 -25.06 3.54
C ARG A 567 -0.75 -24.77 2.70
N LYS A 568 -1.80 -24.24 3.33
CA LYS A 568 -3.04 -23.80 2.67
C LYS A 568 -3.55 -22.54 3.36
N ASN A 569 -4.07 -21.57 2.61
CA ASN A 569 -4.86 -20.51 3.20
C ASN A 569 -6.19 -21.07 3.73
N VAL A 570 -6.48 -20.78 4.99
CA VAL A 570 -7.68 -21.22 5.72
C VAL A 570 -8.33 -20.02 6.42
N SER A 571 -8.26 -18.82 5.87
CA SER A 571 -8.78 -17.60 6.53
C SER A 571 -10.29 -17.63 6.72
N HIS A 572 -11.02 -18.33 5.85
CA HIS A 572 -12.47 -18.23 5.82
C HIS A 572 -13.16 -19.16 6.80
N LYS A 573 -14.36 -18.77 7.25
CA LYS A 573 -15.27 -19.64 7.99
C LYS A 573 -15.57 -20.95 7.26
N LYS A 574 -15.67 -20.90 5.92
CA LYS A 574 -15.87 -22.10 5.09
C LYS A 574 -14.73 -23.12 5.23
N ASP A 575 -13.52 -22.68 5.60
CA ASP A 575 -12.36 -23.53 5.89
C ASP A 575 -12.33 -24.01 7.36
N GLY A 576 -13.33 -23.65 8.17
CA GLY A 576 -13.46 -24.02 9.57
C GLY A 576 -12.75 -23.09 10.57
N THR A 577 -12.27 -21.93 10.10
CA THR A 577 -11.59 -20.94 10.95
C THR A 577 -12.56 -20.06 11.70
N LYS A 578 -12.19 -19.72 12.95
CA LYS A 578 -12.94 -18.83 13.83
C LYS A 578 -12.00 -17.81 14.45
N TYR A 579 -12.48 -16.57 14.51
CA TYR A 579 -11.76 -15.43 15.08
C TYR A 579 -12.42 -14.99 16.38
N GLU A 580 -11.60 -14.66 17.37
CA GLU A 580 -12.03 -14.18 18.68
C GLU A 580 -11.12 -13.03 19.11
N VAL A 581 -11.66 -11.83 19.24
CA VAL A 581 -10.94 -10.63 19.71
C VAL A 581 -11.25 -10.40 21.18
N ALA A 582 -10.22 -10.30 22.02
CA ALA A 582 -10.38 -10.15 23.47
C ALA A 582 -11.13 -8.88 23.88
N ASP A 583 -10.81 -7.74 23.25
CA ASP A 583 -11.50 -6.46 23.40
C ASP A 583 -12.11 -5.99 22.08
N ALA A 584 -13.41 -6.26 21.92
CA ALA A 584 -14.22 -5.89 20.76
C ALA A 584 -14.47 -4.37 20.63
N SER A 585 -14.12 -3.56 21.65
CA SER A 585 -14.22 -2.10 21.57
C SER A 585 -13.03 -1.46 20.85
N VAL A 586 -11.91 -2.20 20.76
CA VAL A 586 -10.67 -1.80 20.07
C VAL A 586 -10.72 -2.22 18.60
N ALA A 587 -11.05 -3.48 18.32
CA ALA A 587 -11.13 -4.01 16.96
C ALA A 587 -12.15 -5.16 16.85
N LEU A 588 -12.62 -5.41 15.64
CA LEU A 588 -13.47 -6.55 15.29
C LEU A 588 -12.82 -7.33 14.15
N VAL A 589 -13.04 -8.65 14.10
CA VAL A 589 -12.71 -9.47 12.94
C VAL A 589 -13.99 -10.22 12.57
N ASP A 590 -14.36 -10.15 11.29
CA ASP A 590 -15.51 -10.90 10.80
C ASP A 590 -15.18 -12.38 10.58
N GLU A 591 -16.13 -13.14 10.05
CA GLU A 591 -15.98 -14.58 9.86
C GLU A 591 -15.04 -14.97 8.70
N ASP A 592 -14.64 -14.00 7.87
CA ASP A 592 -13.77 -14.20 6.72
C ASP A 592 -12.38 -13.57 6.90
N GLY A 593 -12.06 -13.13 8.12
CA GLY A 593 -10.73 -12.63 8.47
C GLY A 593 -10.52 -11.16 8.13
N MET A 594 -11.58 -10.38 7.91
CA MET A 594 -11.49 -8.94 7.74
C MET A 594 -11.42 -8.23 9.09
N LEU A 595 -10.25 -7.70 9.43
CA LEU A 595 -10.01 -6.92 10.64
C LEU A 595 -10.50 -5.49 10.45
N THR A 596 -11.42 -5.03 11.29
CA THR A 596 -11.90 -3.64 11.37
C THR A 596 -11.36 -2.97 12.63
N ALA A 597 -10.60 -1.90 12.47
CA ALA A 597 -10.08 -1.10 13.58
C ALA A 597 -11.11 -0.07 14.05
N LEU A 598 -11.47 -0.10 15.34
CA LEU A 598 -12.51 0.80 15.88
C LEU A 598 -11.91 1.96 16.67
N LYS A 599 -11.07 1.66 17.66
CA LYS A 599 -10.53 2.66 18.59
C LYS A 599 -9.06 2.41 18.89
N PRO A 600 -8.26 3.48 19.06
CA PRO A 600 -6.87 3.34 19.49
C PRO A 600 -6.75 2.51 20.77
N GLY A 601 -5.88 1.51 20.75
CA GLY A 601 -5.75 0.53 21.82
C GLY A 601 -5.00 -0.72 21.39
N ARG A 602 -4.81 -1.64 22.34
CA ARG A 602 -4.21 -2.96 22.10
C ARG A 602 -5.24 -4.03 22.46
N THR A 603 -5.33 -5.06 21.63
CA THR A 603 -6.17 -6.23 21.88
C THR A 603 -5.48 -7.48 21.32
N THR A 604 -5.86 -8.66 21.78
CA THR A 604 -5.31 -9.92 21.28
C THR A 604 -6.36 -10.63 20.45
N LEU A 605 -5.95 -11.05 19.25
CA LEU A 605 -6.72 -11.91 18.37
C LEU A 605 -6.34 -13.37 18.64
N THR A 606 -7.34 -14.22 18.82
CA THR A 606 -7.20 -15.68 18.83
C THR A 606 -7.85 -16.25 17.58
N VAL A 607 -7.09 -17.03 16.82
CA VAL A 607 -7.54 -17.72 15.60
C VAL A 607 -7.57 -19.21 15.89
N LYS A 608 -8.69 -19.89 15.61
CA LYS A 608 -8.87 -21.33 15.84
C LYS A 608 -9.33 -22.01 14.55
N ASN A 609 -8.73 -23.15 14.22
CA ASN A 609 -9.22 -24.05 13.19
C ASN A 609 -9.16 -25.49 13.74
N GLY A 610 -10.33 -26.09 13.97
CA GLY A 610 -10.44 -27.35 14.70
C GLY A 610 -9.87 -27.25 16.13
N SER A 611 -8.89 -28.10 16.45
CA SER A 611 -8.20 -28.10 17.75
C SER A 611 -6.93 -27.25 17.79
N ILE A 612 -6.52 -26.63 16.67
CA ILE A 612 -5.30 -25.83 16.58
C ILE A 612 -5.67 -24.36 16.77
N SER A 613 -4.85 -23.62 17.54
CA SER A 613 -5.02 -22.20 17.80
C SER A 613 -3.71 -21.42 17.62
N ALA A 614 -3.82 -20.19 17.15
CA ALA A 614 -2.74 -19.21 17.13
C ALA A 614 -3.25 -17.87 17.70
N THR A 615 -2.33 -17.04 18.19
CA THR A 615 -2.64 -15.70 18.71
C THR A 615 -1.83 -14.64 17.98
N ALA A 616 -2.41 -13.47 17.78
CA ALA A 616 -1.73 -12.29 17.26
C ALA A 616 -2.12 -11.05 18.07
N ASP A 617 -1.17 -10.17 18.36
CA ASP A 617 -1.46 -8.89 18.97
C ASP A 617 -1.92 -7.90 17.91
N ILE A 618 -2.99 -7.16 18.20
CA ILE A 618 -3.56 -6.14 17.33
C ILE A 618 -3.35 -4.79 17.99
N PHE A 619 -2.63 -3.91 17.31
CA PHE A 619 -2.38 -2.55 17.77
C PHE A 619 -3.13 -1.57 16.86
N VAL A 620 -4.21 -1.00 17.41
CA VAL A 620 -4.97 0.05 16.77
C VAL A 620 -4.38 1.39 17.17
N ILE A 621 -3.98 2.19 16.19
CA ILE A 621 -3.36 3.49 16.43
C ILE A 621 -4.29 4.63 16.06
N PRO A 622 -4.18 5.79 16.73
CA PRO A 622 -4.87 6.99 16.28
C PRO A 622 -4.43 7.31 14.86
N PHE A 623 -5.38 7.71 14.03
CA PHE A 623 -5.02 8.43 12.83
C PHE A 623 -4.70 9.86 13.23
N ALA A 624 -3.41 10.12 13.46
CA ALA A 624 -2.92 11.47 13.40
C ALA A 624 -2.91 11.86 11.92
N VAL A 625 -3.91 12.64 11.51
CA VAL A 625 -3.63 13.66 10.49
C VAL A 625 -2.48 14.44 11.07
N VAL A 626 -1.29 14.32 10.50
CA VAL A 626 -0.25 15.30 10.78
C VAL A 626 -0.82 16.59 10.21
N ALA A 627 -1.57 17.32 11.04
CA ALA A 627 -1.74 18.73 10.82
C ALA A 627 -0.31 19.24 10.69
N ALA A 628 -0.04 19.97 9.62
CA ALA A 628 1.05 20.93 9.63
C ALA A 628 0.68 21.95 10.72
N ASP A 629 0.77 21.54 11.99
CA ASP A 629 0.66 22.44 13.12
C ASP A 629 2.07 22.91 13.37
N ASP A 630 2.27 24.21 13.15
CA ASP A 630 3.52 24.95 13.17
C ASP A 630 4.18 25.01 14.56
N LYS A 631 3.77 24.13 15.49
CA LYS A 631 4.12 24.14 16.90
C LYS A 631 4.62 22.78 17.35
N VAL A 632 5.81 22.43 16.88
CA VAL A 632 6.59 21.32 17.41
C VAL A 632 7.72 21.89 18.27
N ASP A 633 7.81 21.43 19.51
CA ASP A 633 8.89 21.78 20.43
C ASP A 633 10.22 21.14 19.96
N PRO A 634 11.27 21.93 19.67
CA PRO A 634 12.56 21.39 19.24
C PRO A 634 13.26 20.53 20.30
N ASP A 635 12.89 20.64 21.58
CA ASP A 635 13.39 19.79 22.66
C ASP A 635 12.50 18.56 22.93
N ASN A 636 11.29 18.51 22.37
CA ASN A 636 10.39 17.36 22.45
C ASN A 636 9.69 17.06 21.10
N PRO A 637 10.39 16.37 20.20
CA PRO A 637 9.88 16.16 18.86
C PRO A 637 8.68 15.22 18.75
N PRO A 638 7.94 15.26 17.64
CA PRO A 638 6.83 14.35 17.39
C PRO A 638 7.42 12.94 17.33
N VAL A 639 6.99 12.11 18.27
CA VAL A 639 7.32 10.68 18.29
C VAL A 639 6.59 10.06 17.09
N ASP A 640 7.27 9.21 16.30
CA ASP A 640 6.54 8.40 15.33
C ASP A 640 5.53 7.57 16.16
N PRO A 641 4.22 7.52 15.84
CA PRO A 641 3.29 6.68 16.60
C PRO A 641 3.77 5.23 16.73
N ALA A 642 4.56 4.71 15.78
CA ALA A 642 5.22 3.40 15.88
C ALA A 642 6.24 3.31 17.03
N ASP A 643 6.87 4.42 17.40
CA ASP A 643 7.83 4.54 18.49
C ASP A 643 7.16 4.66 19.87
N GLU A 644 5.90 5.14 19.96
CA GLU A 644 5.09 5.12 21.21
C GLU A 644 4.61 3.70 21.59
N ILE A 645 4.66 2.76 20.64
CA ILE A 645 4.11 1.41 20.77
C ILE A 645 5.12 0.43 21.39
N ASN A 646 6.34 0.86 21.72
CA ASN A 646 7.35 0.01 22.34
C ASN A 646 6.81 -0.70 23.61
N PRO A 647 6.85 -2.05 23.68
CA PRO A 647 6.34 -2.83 24.81
C PRO A 647 7.03 -2.52 26.15
N ASP A 648 8.24 -1.93 26.13
CA ASP A 648 9.05 -1.70 27.33
C ASP A 648 8.96 -0.27 27.91
N THR A 649 8.11 0.61 27.37
CA THR A 649 8.01 1.99 27.85
C THR A 649 7.07 2.12 29.07
N PRO A 650 7.54 2.50 30.27
CA PRO A 650 6.66 2.82 31.39
C PRO A 650 5.93 4.14 31.11
N ARG A 651 4.59 4.16 31.26
CA ARG A 651 3.76 5.34 30.99
C ARG A 651 4.13 6.53 31.88
N GLY A 652 4.52 7.64 31.26
CA GLY A 652 4.35 8.99 31.82
C GLY A 652 2.97 9.54 31.44
N SER A 653 2.25 10.10 32.40
CA SER A 653 0.93 10.71 32.24
C SER A 653 0.94 11.87 31.24
N SER A 654 0.12 11.80 30.18
CA SER A 654 -0.11 12.93 29.28
C SER A 654 -0.97 14.00 29.95
N SER A 655 -0.41 15.21 30.04
CA SER A 655 -1.07 16.42 30.50
C SER A 655 -1.99 16.99 29.42
N SER A 656 -3.27 17.13 29.76
CA SER A 656 -4.30 17.86 29.05
C SER A 656 -3.97 19.35 28.89
N GLY A 657 -4.13 19.91 27.69
CA GLY A 657 -4.09 21.35 27.43
C GLY A 657 -5.27 21.78 26.55
N CYS A 658 -6.40 22.10 27.16
CA CYS A 658 -7.53 22.78 26.52
C CYS A 658 -7.70 24.15 27.20
N ASN A 659 -7.59 25.24 26.43
CA ASN A 659 -8.05 26.59 26.79
C ASN A 659 -8.26 27.34 25.46
N THR A 660 -9.43 27.88 25.16
CA THR A 660 -10.08 29.07 25.75
C THR A 660 -11.55 29.09 25.29
N GLY A 661 -12.57 29.65 25.96
CA GLY A 661 -12.70 30.35 27.24
C GLY A 661 -14.15 30.89 27.35
N ALA A 662 -14.72 30.97 28.56
CA ALA A 662 -15.70 31.98 29.02
C ALA A 662 -16.22 31.64 30.43
N GLY A 663 -16.25 32.65 31.32
CA GLY A 663 -17.07 32.67 32.55
C GLY A 663 -16.42 32.07 33.80
N LEU A 664 -15.53 32.77 34.52
CA LEU A 664 -15.81 33.78 35.55
C LEU A 664 -16.34 33.22 36.90
N VAL A 665 -15.54 33.48 37.96
CA VAL A 665 -15.81 33.61 39.41
C VAL A 665 -15.94 32.36 40.32
N LEU A 666 -14.89 32.11 41.14
CA LEU A 666 -14.81 32.23 42.62
C LEU A 666 -13.70 31.30 43.14
N LEU A 667 -12.49 31.82 43.40
CA LEU A 667 -11.98 32.27 44.71
C LEU A 667 -11.64 31.16 45.73
N LEU A 668 -10.32 31.05 45.98
CA LEU A 668 -9.61 30.85 47.25
C LEU A 668 -9.00 29.46 47.59
N LEU A 669 -7.66 29.48 47.60
CA LEU A 669 -6.63 28.62 48.19
C LEU A 669 -6.82 28.32 49.72
N PRO A 670 -5.88 27.65 50.44
CA PRO A 670 -5.44 26.23 50.39
C PRO A 670 -5.25 25.62 51.82
N ALA A 671 -5.13 24.29 51.98
CA ALA A 671 -4.47 23.64 53.16
C ALA A 671 -4.30 22.13 52.88
N LEU A 672 -3.10 21.59 52.64
CA LEU A 672 -2.03 21.20 53.56
C LEU A 672 -2.41 20.10 54.60
N ALA A 673 -1.84 18.91 54.35
CA ALA A 673 -1.12 18.04 55.28
C ALA A 673 -1.78 16.85 56.01
N PHE A 674 -0.92 15.82 56.15
CA PHE A 674 -0.79 14.82 57.22
C PHE A 674 -1.47 13.42 57.09
N ILE A 675 -0.68 12.46 56.57
CA ILE A 675 -0.06 11.31 57.28
C ILE A 675 -0.90 10.56 58.36
N ILE A 676 -0.97 9.22 58.16
CA ILE A 676 -1.23 8.09 59.09
C ILE A 676 -2.69 7.85 59.52
N LYS A 677 -3.28 6.72 59.07
CA LYS A 677 -3.52 5.53 59.92
C LYS A 677 -4.06 4.30 59.16
N LYS A 678 -3.33 3.19 59.31
CA LYS A 678 -3.77 1.81 59.57
C LYS A 678 -5.02 1.30 58.82
N SER A 679 -4.81 0.31 57.96
CA SER A 679 -4.78 -1.13 58.31
C SER A 679 -4.23 -1.93 57.14
#